data_AF-A0A4R9JP24-F1
#
_entry.id   AF-A0A4R9JP24-F1
#
_cell.length_a   1.000
_cell.length_b   1.000
_cell.length_c   1.000
_cell.angle_alpha   90.00
_cell.angle_beta   90.00
_cell.angle_gamma   90.00
#
_symmetry.space_group_name_H-M   'P 1'
#
loop_
_entity.id
_entity.type
_entity.pdbx_description
1 polymer ?
#
loop_
_entity_poly.entity_id
_entity_poly.type
_entity_poly.pdbx_seq_one_letter_code
_entity_poly.pdbx_strand_id
1 'polypeptide(L)'
;MALACLFLALFQFGYLLGAFYYHPIASYHRWITGGIIIFGIIHFGQYFFRFPDNRDSKAANIIQAIFYAIAIVVVLWFLVSVSQGERKYHFTAHHWDFNSEGASRILSLFIAGYSFINFIILPSYRLLNLEKDKRSTLFIIMIAGLIAAVVPNLTNVMSRDGAMERSTYLTAIVLTFSFFIITITFINNSIERTTFMVKIVGISFVTILLIMQAFSYLVDQEKELSFDNTAIQKALRVAEGGERSKDILFVIEYDSNTQSLKKAYLPSNVTLDLPLVQADLYNTALYDEVITIGETDYRKELTSLLGKTPYYFEGYKVAILNFLEENNDLEGKELKTEISKLIEKINKRTFINTNKLVDIDPDEFCEEGVKYIEKVKNVDTFRDSILKHVKECKWDGKEISGRDLKVEMLKYFRYFKPDLTRHYRKDLDGISHYVAYMTYDAKKKINREVGFNYRDYRNYMHKSAKLELVILAIVMIVLLVVFPLFFRSALVNPLYALLAGVEKVNQGNLEVEVPIKVNDEIGFLAESFNGMVSSIRDARRELQDYAENLEEKVKERTKELQEKMDEIHRLKVQQDGDYFLTSLLAKPLFFNANKSENIRCDFFVHQKKTFEFRNKTGDLGGDICITGNLKLGKPDDFRRYTMVMNGDAMGKSMQGAGGSLVMGVVMNSIMARSAGNKRILNRTPEEWLTDVYEEVNAVFKSFSGTMVISATVMLIDDETGKIWYFNAEHPYSILYRDGKASFIENELKLRKLGLDSEYPFEVQTFQLLPGDQLILGSDGRDDIDLTPDEDVRTINEDETMVLRFVEESDGDIYEVERLVKNAGDITDDISMLSVVFKSEKSPIHHAPTKDDLSHQPIDDFFETPGDDWDEALTTVGAFEEGKALYQNGEIERAITVMKKAFLADPNNQKLNKFLGLVSYKGKEYDIAAKVLTEFLKENEGSGEYWYYLAMSEKKLGNYERALKAAQEALKYDPENFQNLINLADVSRLLGNVDRALTYVTRAQSIDPTNKNVVKLSKLLEKATSLN
;
A
#
# COMPACT_ATOMS: atom_id res chain seq x y z
N MET A 1 -6.70 30.93 4.74
CA MET A 1 -5.58 30.17 4.11
C MET A 1 -4.80 31.02 3.12
N ALA A 2 -5.40 31.49 2.01
CA ALA A 2 -4.67 32.24 0.97
C ALA A 2 -3.84 33.44 1.50
N LEU A 3 -4.41 34.28 2.36
CA LEU A 3 -3.67 35.39 2.98
C LEU A 3 -2.48 34.90 3.83
N ALA A 4 -2.65 33.80 4.57
CA ALA A 4 -1.58 33.20 5.37
C ALA A 4 -0.41 32.75 4.46
N CYS A 5 -0.73 32.06 3.36
CA CYS A 5 0.25 31.64 2.35
C CYS A 5 0.94 32.85 1.70
N LEU A 6 0.20 33.94 1.42
CA LEU A 6 0.78 35.16 0.85
C LEU A 6 1.78 35.81 1.81
N PHE A 7 1.42 35.99 3.08
CA PHE A 7 2.34 36.53 4.09
C PHE A 7 3.57 35.62 4.28
N LEU A 8 3.39 34.30 4.25
CA LEU A 8 4.51 33.36 4.32
C LEU A 8 5.41 33.45 3.07
N ALA A 9 4.84 33.61 1.88
CA ALA A 9 5.60 33.79 0.65
C ALA A 9 6.41 35.09 0.69
N LEU A 10 5.81 36.20 1.17
CA LEU A 10 6.52 37.47 1.36
C LEU A 10 7.64 37.34 2.41
N PHE A 11 7.40 36.61 3.50
CA PHE A 11 8.42 36.29 4.50
C PHE A 11 9.63 35.56 3.88
N GLN A 12 9.38 34.50 3.09
CA GLN A 12 10.45 33.75 2.41
C GLN A 12 11.15 34.60 1.33
N PHE A 13 10.40 35.47 0.64
CA PHE A 13 10.95 36.41 -0.32
C PHE A 13 11.94 37.39 0.33
N GLY A 14 11.73 37.78 1.59
CA GLY A 14 12.71 38.53 2.36
C GLY A 14 14.05 37.81 2.42
N TYR A 15 14.08 36.53 2.81
CA TYR A 15 15.33 35.75 2.83
C TYR A 15 15.95 35.58 1.45
N LEU A 16 15.14 35.42 0.40
CA LEU A 16 15.63 35.38 -0.98
C LEU A 16 16.38 36.67 -1.35
N LEU A 17 15.83 37.85 -1.02
CA LEU A 17 16.49 39.14 -1.26
C LEU A 17 17.82 39.25 -0.50
N GLY A 18 17.83 38.84 0.78
CA GLY A 18 19.03 38.82 1.61
C GLY A 18 20.12 37.90 1.07
N ALA A 19 19.74 36.72 0.57
CA ALA A 19 20.67 35.74 0.01
C ALA A 19 21.18 36.14 -1.38
N PHE A 20 20.36 36.78 -2.21
CA PHE A 20 20.72 37.12 -3.58
C PHE A 20 21.71 38.30 -3.64
N TYR A 21 21.47 39.37 -2.87
CA TYR A 21 22.23 40.62 -2.99
C TYR A 21 23.39 40.68 -1.98
N TYR A 22 24.64 40.63 -2.48
CA TYR A 22 25.84 40.76 -1.65
C TYR A 22 26.23 42.25 -1.48
N HIS A 23 25.52 42.94 -0.60
CA HIS A 23 25.78 44.35 -0.24
C HIS A 23 25.10 44.69 1.10
N PRO A 24 25.63 45.64 1.92
CA PRO A 24 25.02 46.00 3.20
C PRO A 24 23.56 46.45 3.15
N ILE A 25 23.08 46.96 2.01
CA ILE A 25 21.66 47.31 1.84
C ILE A 25 20.74 46.07 1.92
N ALA A 26 21.27 44.87 1.72
CA ALA A 26 20.50 43.65 1.84
C ALA A 26 20.01 43.42 3.28
N SER A 27 20.63 44.02 4.32
CA SER A 27 20.16 43.94 5.72
C SER A 27 18.70 44.36 5.89
N TYR A 28 18.17 45.23 5.01
CA TYR A 28 16.75 45.62 5.00
C TYR A 28 15.78 44.48 4.66
N HIS A 29 16.27 43.31 4.23
CA HIS A 29 15.46 42.10 4.16
C HIS A 29 14.74 41.82 5.50
N ARG A 30 15.31 42.26 6.63
CA ARG A 30 14.70 42.13 7.95
C ARG A 30 13.36 42.84 8.10
N TRP A 31 13.16 43.93 7.39
CA TRP A 31 11.87 44.63 7.42
C TRP A 31 10.75 43.73 6.91
N ILE A 32 11.07 42.90 5.92
CA ILE A 32 10.17 41.93 5.34
C ILE A 32 10.08 40.70 6.26
N THR A 33 11.21 40.06 6.60
CA THR A 33 11.18 38.80 7.36
C THR A 33 10.61 38.98 8.78
N GLY A 34 11.01 40.03 9.50
CA GLY A 34 10.50 40.28 10.86
C GLY A 34 9.14 40.97 10.88
N GLY A 35 8.87 41.84 9.90
CA GLY A 35 7.64 42.61 9.86
C GLY A 35 6.40 41.85 9.41
N ILE A 36 6.56 40.76 8.64
CA ILE A 36 5.45 40.08 7.95
C ILE A 36 5.05 38.77 8.64
N ILE A 37 5.98 38.10 9.32
CA ILE A 37 5.76 36.74 9.87
C ILE A 37 4.62 36.66 10.88
N ILE A 38 4.45 37.67 11.74
CA ILE A 38 3.36 37.71 12.73
C ILE A 38 2.01 37.73 12.03
N PHE A 39 1.85 38.50 10.94
CA PHE A 39 0.61 38.51 10.16
C PHE A 39 0.32 37.15 9.51
N GLY A 40 1.35 36.44 9.04
CA GLY A 40 1.22 35.06 8.57
C GLY A 40 0.64 34.14 9.65
N ILE A 41 1.17 34.20 10.88
CA ILE A 41 0.71 33.39 12.03
C ILE A 41 -0.73 33.73 12.41
N ILE A 42 -1.09 35.02 12.43
CA ILE A 42 -2.47 35.46 12.69
C ILE A 42 -3.44 34.85 11.68
N HIS A 43 -3.10 34.86 10.40
CA HIS A 43 -3.96 34.32 9.35
C HIS A 43 -4.05 32.79 9.34
N PHE A 44 -3.00 32.09 9.78
CA PHE A 44 -3.08 30.65 10.03
C PHE A 44 -4.00 30.34 11.22
N GLY A 45 -3.88 31.06 12.33
CA GLY A 45 -4.78 30.88 13.48
C GLY A 45 -6.24 31.20 13.18
N GLN A 46 -6.49 32.27 12.40
CA GLN A 46 -7.84 32.59 11.89
C GLN A 46 -8.39 31.47 11.01
N TYR A 47 -7.54 30.85 10.19
CA TYR A 47 -7.95 29.71 9.39
C TYR A 47 -8.33 28.52 10.28
N PHE A 48 -7.52 28.13 11.26
CA PHE A 48 -7.85 27.00 12.14
C PHE A 48 -9.09 27.24 12.99
N PHE A 49 -9.30 28.49 13.45
CA PHE A 49 -10.47 28.84 14.24
C PHE A 49 -11.77 28.80 13.41
N ARG A 50 -11.70 29.12 12.12
CA ARG A 50 -12.86 29.13 11.20
C ARG A 50 -13.09 27.79 10.49
N PHE A 51 -12.12 26.89 10.50
CA PHE A 51 -12.24 25.57 9.90
C PHE A 51 -13.11 24.63 10.77
N PRO A 52 -13.89 23.72 10.18
CA PRO A 52 -14.26 23.61 8.76
C PRO A 52 -15.39 24.57 8.36
N ASP A 53 -16.25 24.95 9.31
CA ASP A 53 -17.43 25.81 9.11
C ASP A 53 -17.31 27.14 9.86
N ASN A 54 -17.60 28.28 9.23
CA ASN A 54 -17.40 29.63 9.83
C ASN A 54 -18.51 30.07 10.82
N ARG A 55 -18.81 29.23 11.84
CA ARG A 55 -19.89 29.48 12.82
C ARG A 55 -19.62 30.69 13.73
N ASP A 56 -18.39 30.87 14.24
CA ASP A 56 -18.04 31.89 15.23
C ASP A 56 -17.41 33.16 14.63
N SER A 57 -17.96 33.63 13.50
CA SER A 57 -17.35 34.69 12.69
C SER A 57 -17.14 36.02 13.43
N LYS A 58 -18.04 36.41 14.35
CA LYS A 58 -17.89 37.63 15.18
C LYS A 58 -16.69 37.54 16.12
N ALA A 59 -16.56 36.44 16.86
CA ALA A 59 -15.43 36.22 17.77
C ALA A 59 -14.10 36.17 16.99
N ALA A 60 -14.09 35.47 15.85
CA ALA A 60 -12.93 35.39 14.97
C ALA A 60 -12.45 36.79 14.52
N ASN A 61 -13.37 37.64 14.08
CA ASN A 61 -13.07 39.01 13.64
C ASN A 61 -12.55 39.90 14.78
N ILE A 62 -13.12 39.79 15.99
CA ILE A 62 -12.63 40.53 17.17
C ILE A 62 -11.21 40.11 17.54
N ILE A 63 -10.96 38.79 17.61
CA ILE A 63 -9.62 38.23 17.88
C ILE A 63 -8.62 38.73 16.83
N GLN A 64 -9.01 38.71 15.55
CA GLN A 64 -8.17 39.19 14.47
C GLN A 64 -7.83 40.67 14.62
N ALA A 65 -8.80 41.53 14.94
CA ALA A 65 -8.59 42.96 15.11
C ALA A 65 -7.63 43.27 16.28
N ILE A 66 -7.79 42.59 17.41
CA ILE A 66 -6.91 42.73 18.59
C ILE A 66 -5.48 42.30 18.23
N PHE A 67 -5.33 41.14 17.59
CA PHE A 67 -4.03 40.62 17.15
C PHE A 67 -3.35 41.55 16.14
N TYR A 68 -4.11 42.12 15.21
CA TYR A 68 -3.58 43.10 14.27
C TYR A 68 -3.07 44.37 14.98
N ALA A 69 -3.83 44.92 15.92
CA ALA A 69 -3.43 46.11 16.66
C ALA A 69 -2.12 45.90 17.42
N ILE A 70 -1.99 44.78 18.13
CA ILE A 70 -0.76 44.42 18.86
C ILE A 70 0.39 44.17 17.87
N ALA A 71 0.15 43.42 16.80
CA ALA A 71 1.17 43.11 15.80
C ALA A 71 1.74 44.38 15.13
N ILE A 72 0.90 45.35 14.79
CA ILE A 72 1.33 46.62 14.19
C ILE A 72 2.27 47.37 15.14
N VAL A 73 1.93 47.48 16.42
CA VAL A 73 2.78 48.17 17.41
C VAL A 73 4.13 47.47 17.56
N VAL A 74 4.12 46.13 17.72
CA VAL A 74 5.35 45.33 17.87
C VAL A 74 6.22 45.41 16.61
N VAL A 75 5.63 45.32 15.42
CA VAL A 75 6.35 45.40 14.15
C VAL A 75 6.93 46.79 13.94
N LEU A 76 6.18 47.87 14.16
CA LEU A 76 6.71 49.24 14.02
C LEU A 76 7.89 49.48 14.98
N TRP A 77 7.76 49.07 16.23
CA TRP A 77 8.86 49.13 17.20
C TRP A 77 10.07 48.32 16.73
N PHE A 78 9.86 47.11 16.23
CA PHE A 78 10.93 46.25 15.72
C PHE A 78 11.65 46.88 14.51
N LEU A 79 10.91 47.42 13.54
CA LEU A 79 11.48 48.06 12.35
C LEU A 79 12.37 49.25 12.71
N VAL A 80 11.94 50.09 13.66
CA VAL A 80 12.72 51.22 14.16
C VAL A 80 13.98 50.72 14.88
N SER A 81 13.83 49.77 15.80
CA SER A 81 14.93 49.24 16.61
C SER A 81 16.02 48.53 15.79
N VAL A 82 15.61 47.80 14.74
CA VAL A 82 16.53 47.09 13.85
C VAL A 82 17.29 48.06 12.94
N SER A 83 16.64 49.13 12.49
CA SER A 83 17.26 50.11 11.59
C SER A 83 18.36 50.95 12.25
N GLN A 84 18.41 50.96 13.58
CA GLN A 84 19.45 51.59 14.38
C GLN A 84 20.66 50.68 14.63
N GLY A 85 20.54 49.38 14.36
CA GLY A 85 21.64 48.43 14.54
C GLY A 85 22.71 48.55 13.46
N GLU A 86 23.94 48.19 13.80
CA GLU A 86 25.03 48.12 12.83
C GLU A 86 24.80 47.03 11.78
N ARG A 87 25.38 47.16 10.59
CA ARG A 87 25.26 46.15 9.54
C ARG A 87 26.35 45.09 9.72
N LYS A 88 25.96 43.83 9.74
CA LYS A 88 26.87 42.69 9.93
C LYS A 88 26.65 41.65 8.85
N TYR A 89 27.74 41.06 8.36
CA TYR A 89 27.66 39.91 7.47
C TYR A 89 27.70 38.60 8.26
N HIS A 90 26.75 37.70 7.99
CA HIS A 90 26.73 36.36 8.55
C HIS A 90 27.29 35.36 7.55
N PHE A 91 28.51 34.87 7.80
CA PHE A 91 29.17 33.88 6.94
C PHE A 91 28.43 32.54 6.87
N THR A 92 27.84 32.08 7.98
CA THR A 92 27.12 30.80 8.01
C THR A 92 25.83 30.83 7.19
N ALA A 93 25.26 31.99 6.92
CA ALA A 93 24.03 32.12 6.14
C ALA A 93 24.18 33.00 4.89
N HIS A 94 25.41 33.38 4.56
CA HIS A 94 25.78 34.11 3.35
C HIS A 94 24.97 35.39 3.05
N HIS A 95 24.50 36.12 4.07
CA HIS A 95 23.74 37.37 3.90
C HIS A 95 24.15 38.47 4.89
N TRP A 96 23.79 39.71 4.55
CA TRP A 96 23.88 40.88 5.42
C TRP A 96 22.64 40.97 6.30
N ASP A 97 22.82 41.21 7.60
CA ASP A 97 21.77 41.43 8.60
C ASP A 97 22.11 42.69 9.43
N PHE A 98 21.22 43.09 10.32
CA PHE A 98 21.47 44.09 11.35
C PHE A 98 21.88 43.41 12.66
N ASN A 99 22.89 43.96 13.33
CA ASN A 99 23.32 43.56 14.65
C ASN A 99 22.37 44.15 15.72
N SER A 100 21.15 43.62 15.78
CA SER A 100 20.10 44.04 16.71
C SER A 100 19.47 42.81 17.38
N GLU A 101 20.29 42.11 18.16
CA GLU A 101 19.90 40.83 18.77
C GLU A 101 18.89 40.99 19.91
N GLY A 102 18.93 42.10 20.65
CA GLY A 102 17.93 42.44 21.68
C GLY A 102 16.52 42.60 21.09
N ALA A 103 16.38 43.44 20.05
CA ALA A 103 15.12 43.58 19.30
C ALA A 103 14.72 42.25 18.64
N SER A 104 15.74 41.54 18.13
CA SER A 104 15.77 40.11 17.78
C SER A 104 14.90 39.22 18.66
N ARG A 105 15.34 39.14 19.91
CA ARG A 105 14.85 38.25 20.95
C ARG A 105 13.46 38.61 21.40
N ILE A 106 13.17 39.90 21.56
CA ILE A 106 11.84 40.38 21.95
C ILE A 106 10.82 40.01 20.86
N LEU A 107 11.14 40.26 19.58
CA LEU A 107 10.26 39.85 18.48
C LEU A 107 10.01 38.33 18.50
N SER A 108 11.05 37.51 18.70
CA SER A 108 10.90 36.05 18.79
C SER A 108 9.98 35.60 19.94
N LEU A 109 9.99 36.29 21.08
CA LEU A 109 9.04 36.02 22.18
C LEU A 109 7.59 36.33 21.78
N PHE A 110 7.37 37.44 21.07
CA PHE A 110 6.05 37.75 20.50
C PHE A 110 5.64 36.68 19.48
N ILE A 111 6.52 36.31 18.55
CA ILE A 111 6.22 35.25 17.57
C ILE A 111 5.87 33.93 18.26
N ALA A 112 6.61 33.54 19.31
CA ALA A 112 6.32 32.34 20.10
C ALA A 112 4.96 32.42 20.81
N GLY A 113 4.64 33.56 21.45
CA GLY A 113 3.35 33.79 22.09
C GLY A 113 2.19 33.75 21.10
N TYR A 114 2.32 34.41 19.96
CA TYR A 114 1.35 34.34 18.86
C TYR A 114 1.20 32.90 18.35
N SER A 115 2.31 32.18 18.21
CA SER A 115 2.28 30.79 17.74
C SER A 115 1.56 29.89 18.74
N PHE A 116 1.83 30.03 20.04
CA PHE A 116 1.15 29.28 21.09
C PHE A 116 -0.36 29.51 21.06
N ILE A 117 -0.80 30.77 20.94
CA ILE A 117 -2.23 31.07 20.91
C ILE A 117 -2.87 30.57 19.61
N ASN A 118 -2.26 30.82 18.45
CA ASN A 118 -2.86 30.54 17.14
C ASN A 118 -2.78 29.06 16.73
N PHE A 119 -1.75 28.31 17.14
CA PHE A 119 -1.57 26.90 16.78
C PHE A 119 -1.96 25.92 17.90
N ILE A 120 -2.12 26.37 19.15
CA ILE A 120 -2.54 25.50 20.28
C ILE A 120 -3.88 25.94 20.85
N ILE A 121 -3.99 27.15 21.40
CA ILE A 121 -5.20 27.55 22.15
C ILE A 121 -6.43 27.62 21.24
N LEU A 122 -6.37 28.39 20.15
CA LEU A 122 -7.52 28.57 19.26
C LEU A 122 -7.96 27.26 18.58
N PRO A 123 -7.05 26.43 18.03
CA PRO A 123 -7.44 25.15 17.45
C PRO A 123 -7.95 24.15 18.50
N SER A 124 -7.38 24.13 19.72
CA SER A 124 -7.86 23.23 20.79
C SER A 124 -9.27 23.60 21.25
N TYR A 125 -9.55 24.89 21.42
CA TYR A 125 -10.91 25.36 21.70
C TYR A 125 -11.89 24.92 20.60
N ARG A 126 -11.47 25.04 19.34
CA ARG A 126 -12.29 24.65 18.19
C ARG A 126 -12.51 23.13 18.13
N LEU A 127 -11.48 22.33 18.41
CA LEU A 127 -11.52 20.87 18.41
C LEU A 127 -12.53 20.31 19.42
N LEU A 128 -12.64 20.94 20.61
CA LEU A 128 -13.61 20.56 21.65
C LEU A 128 -15.07 20.77 21.19
N ASN A 129 -15.31 21.74 20.34
CA ASN A 129 -16.65 22.14 19.88
C ASN A 129 -17.04 21.54 18.51
N LEU A 130 -16.22 20.66 17.94
CA LEU A 130 -16.44 20.01 16.63
C LEU A 130 -17.12 18.64 16.75
N GLU A 131 -17.86 18.25 15.71
CA GLU A 131 -18.39 16.89 15.52
C GLU A 131 -17.25 15.86 15.35
N LYS A 132 -17.46 14.60 15.78
CA LYS A 132 -16.37 13.59 15.91
C LYS A 132 -15.67 13.27 14.59
N ASP A 133 -16.40 13.27 13.48
CA ASP A 133 -15.93 13.01 12.12
C ASP A 133 -14.91 14.06 11.64
N LYS A 134 -15.11 15.34 11.96
CA LYS A 134 -14.25 16.45 11.52
C LYS A 134 -13.07 16.75 12.45
N ARG A 135 -13.04 16.14 13.65
CA ARG A 135 -11.95 16.33 14.64
C ARG A 135 -10.60 15.84 14.14
N SER A 136 -10.56 14.69 13.45
CA SER A 136 -9.31 14.11 12.94
C SER A 136 -8.58 15.06 11.99
N THR A 137 -9.33 15.65 11.05
CA THR A 137 -8.79 16.60 10.06
C THR A 137 -8.22 17.86 10.72
N LEU A 138 -8.94 18.48 11.65
CA LEU A 138 -8.43 19.67 12.35
C LEU A 138 -7.23 19.33 13.23
N PHE A 139 -7.22 18.15 13.86
CA PHE A 139 -6.09 17.68 14.68
C PHE A 139 -4.81 17.50 13.84
N ILE A 140 -4.89 16.90 12.66
CA ILE A 140 -3.75 16.75 11.74
C ILE A 140 -3.19 18.12 11.34
N ILE A 141 -4.07 19.05 10.95
CA ILE A 141 -3.67 20.41 10.57
C ILE A 141 -3.04 21.14 11.78
N MET A 142 -3.60 20.99 12.98
CA MET A 142 -3.06 21.58 14.22
C MET A 142 -1.65 21.08 14.51
N ILE A 143 -1.41 19.76 14.46
CA ILE A 143 -0.07 19.18 14.68
C ILE A 143 0.91 19.64 13.61
N ALA A 144 0.52 19.63 12.34
CA ALA A 144 1.37 20.11 11.25
C ALA A 144 1.72 21.60 11.42
N GLY A 145 0.74 22.43 11.80
CA GLY A 145 0.95 23.85 12.09
C GLY A 145 1.85 24.08 13.31
N LEU A 146 1.71 23.26 14.34
CA LEU A 146 2.56 23.32 15.54
C LEU A 146 4.02 23.04 15.20
N ILE A 147 4.30 22.00 14.40
CA ILE A 147 5.66 21.69 13.93
C ILE A 147 6.21 22.85 13.10
N ALA A 148 5.42 23.38 12.16
CA ALA A 148 5.78 24.52 11.31
C ALA A 148 6.09 25.80 12.10
N ALA A 149 5.52 25.95 13.30
CA ALA A 149 5.72 27.14 14.13
C ALA A 149 6.83 26.95 15.18
N VAL A 150 6.85 25.83 15.90
CA VAL A 150 7.75 25.61 17.04
C VAL A 150 9.19 25.39 16.59
N VAL A 151 9.42 24.55 15.58
CA VAL A 151 10.78 24.21 15.13
C VAL A 151 11.52 25.44 14.60
N PRO A 152 10.95 26.25 13.68
CA PRO A 152 11.59 27.49 13.23
C PRO A 152 11.77 28.52 14.35
N ASN A 153 10.83 28.65 15.29
CA ASN A 153 10.96 29.60 16.38
C ASN A 153 12.08 29.24 17.35
N LEU A 154 12.13 27.97 17.77
CA LEU A 154 13.17 27.49 18.68
C LEU A 154 14.56 27.63 18.06
N THR A 155 14.71 27.18 16.81
CA THR A 155 15.96 27.30 16.06
C THR A 155 16.35 28.75 15.79
N ASN A 156 15.38 29.67 15.56
CA ASN A 156 15.65 31.10 15.45
C ASN A 156 16.19 31.67 16.77
N VAL A 157 15.55 31.37 17.90
CA VAL A 157 16.00 31.83 19.23
C VAL A 157 17.39 31.29 19.53
N MET A 158 17.63 30.00 19.31
CA MET A 158 18.95 29.38 19.51
C MET A 158 20.01 29.99 18.60
N SER A 159 19.65 30.29 17.34
CA SER A 159 20.56 30.93 16.39
C SER A 159 20.83 32.39 16.76
N ARG A 160 19.83 33.12 17.28
CA ARG A 160 19.97 34.50 17.76
C ARG A 160 20.75 34.60 19.07
N ASP A 161 20.69 33.58 19.92
CA ASP A 161 21.55 33.47 21.09
C ASP A 161 22.95 32.93 20.72
N GLY A 162 23.31 32.81 19.43
CA GLY A 162 24.62 32.30 19.01
C GLY A 162 24.89 30.81 19.28
N ALA A 163 23.90 30.07 19.82
CA ALA A 163 23.99 28.65 20.15
C ALA A 163 23.87 27.72 18.93
N MET A 164 23.37 28.23 17.80
CA MET A 164 23.18 27.48 16.55
C MET A 164 23.59 28.34 15.36
N GLU A 165 24.14 27.70 14.31
CA GLU A 165 24.47 28.40 13.06
C GLU A 165 23.23 28.99 12.38
N ARG A 166 23.43 30.09 11.64
CA ARG A 166 22.35 30.71 10.87
C ARG A 166 21.91 29.84 9.70
N SER A 167 22.82 29.08 9.08
CA SER A 167 22.53 28.04 8.07
C SER A 167 21.51 27.04 8.60
N THR A 168 21.75 26.46 9.78
CA THR A 168 20.87 25.45 10.38
C THR A 168 19.48 25.99 10.64
N TYR A 169 19.37 27.23 11.13
CA TYR A 169 18.08 27.91 11.26
C TYR A 169 17.38 28.07 9.90
N LEU A 170 18.09 28.55 8.88
CA LEU A 170 17.51 28.70 7.54
C LEU A 170 17.08 27.35 6.96
N THR A 171 17.81 26.26 7.17
CA THR A 171 17.35 24.93 6.77
C THR A 171 16.07 24.53 7.51
N ALA A 172 15.98 24.83 8.81
CA ALA A 172 14.79 24.53 9.62
C ALA A 172 13.54 25.34 9.20
N ILE A 173 13.68 26.57 8.67
CA ILE A 173 12.51 27.36 8.21
C ILE A 173 11.94 26.85 6.89
N VAL A 174 12.72 26.09 6.12
CA VAL A 174 12.30 25.51 4.83
C VAL A 174 11.79 24.07 5.01
N LEU A 175 11.33 23.70 6.21
CA LEU A 175 10.63 22.43 6.47
C LEU A 175 9.25 22.42 5.79
N THR A 176 9.26 22.18 4.49
CA THR A 176 8.12 22.22 3.55
C THR A 176 7.09 21.11 3.78
N PHE A 177 7.44 20.03 4.49
CA PHE A 177 6.53 18.93 4.81
C PHE A 177 5.31 19.34 5.64
N SER A 178 5.48 20.23 6.63
CA SER A 178 4.36 20.66 7.47
C SER A 178 3.34 21.49 6.68
N PHE A 179 3.80 22.41 5.83
CA PHE A 179 2.91 23.20 4.97
C PHE A 179 2.27 22.35 3.87
N PHE A 180 2.96 21.31 3.39
CA PHE A 180 2.40 20.30 2.49
C PHE A 180 1.23 19.55 3.13
N ILE A 181 1.41 19.04 4.36
CA ILE A 181 0.34 18.34 5.10
C ILE A 181 -0.87 19.25 5.29
N ILE A 182 -0.66 20.51 5.70
CA ILE A 182 -1.76 21.48 5.85
C ILE A 182 -2.50 21.70 4.53
N THR A 183 -1.76 21.84 3.42
CA THR A 183 -2.32 22.13 2.10
C THR A 183 -3.09 20.92 1.53
N ILE A 184 -2.56 19.71 1.61
CA ILE A 184 -3.25 18.49 1.18
C ILE A 184 -4.50 18.25 2.01
N THR A 185 -4.37 18.35 3.34
CA THR A 185 -5.50 18.13 4.24
C THR A 185 -6.61 19.15 3.96
N PHE A 186 -6.25 20.41 3.67
CA PHE A 186 -7.20 21.42 3.22
C PHE A 186 -7.86 21.07 1.89
N ILE A 187 -7.09 20.77 0.83
CA ILE A 187 -7.62 20.46 -0.51
C ILE A 187 -8.58 19.25 -0.48
N ASN A 188 -8.29 18.26 0.36
CA ASN A 188 -9.10 17.05 0.45
C ASN A 188 -10.37 17.24 1.28
N ASN A 189 -10.36 18.14 2.26
CA ASN A 189 -11.46 18.32 3.21
C ASN A 189 -12.19 19.66 3.06
N SER A 190 -11.87 20.48 2.06
CA SER A 190 -12.55 21.75 1.82
C SER A 190 -13.98 21.53 1.34
N ILE A 191 -14.92 22.30 1.90
CA ILE A 191 -16.34 22.30 1.51
C ILE A 191 -16.53 22.88 0.10
N GLU A 192 -15.65 23.80 -0.30
CA GLU A 192 -15.62 24.31 -1.67
C GLU A 192 -15.23 23.17 -2.62
N ARG A 193 -16.07 22.93 -3.63
CA ARG A 193 -15.81 21.99 -4.72
C ARG A 193 -14.62 22.48 -5.55
N THR A 194 -13.41 22.25 -5.07
CA THR A 194 -12.21 22.38 -5.89
C THR A 194 -12.32 21.36 -7.01
N THR A 195 -12.06 21.79 -8.26
CA THR A 195 -12.11 20.87 -9.40
C THR A 195 -11.07 19.77 -9.19
N PHE A 196 -11.37 18.57 -9.66
CA PHE A 196 -10.44 17.43 -9.62
C PHE A 196 -9.04 17.80 -10.16
N MET A 197 -9.00 18.64 -11.20
CA MET A 197 -7.78 19.18 -11.78
C MET A 197 -6.93 19.98 -10.78
N VAL A 198 -7.54 20.87 -9.99
CA VAL A 198 -6.81 21.67 -9.00
C VAL A 198 -6.17 20.79 -7.94
N LYS A 199 -6.83 19.68 -7.56
CA LYS A 199 -6.28 18.73 -6.58
C LYS A 199 -5.05 18.01 -7.12
N ILE A 200 -5.13 17.43 -8.32
CA ILE A 200 -3.99 16.75 -8.95
C ILE A 200 -2.83 17.73 -9.17
N VAL A 201 -3.10 18.88 -9.81
CA VAL A 201 -2.08 19.88 -10.08
C VAL A 201 -1.42 20.34 -8.78
N GLY A 202 -2.22 20.63 -7.74
CA GLY A 202 -1.72 21.06 -6.44
C GLY A 202 -0.83 20.03 -5.76
N ILE A 203 -1.23 18.75 -5.77
CA ILE A 203 -0.44 17.66 -5.18
C ILE A 203 0.86 17.45 -5.98
N SER A 204 0.78 17.35 -7.31
CA SER A 204 1.97 17.21 -8.17
C SER A 204 2.94 18.38 -8.01
N PHE A 205 2.40 19.60 -7.89
CA PHE A 205 3.18 20.81 -7.70
C PHE A 205 4.03 20.76 -6.45
N VAL A 206 3.43 20.48 -5.29
CA VAL A 206 4.20 20.47 -4.03
C VAL A 206 5.20 19.32 -3.99
N THR A 207 4.85 18.14 -4.53
CA THR A 207 5.76 16.99 -4.61
C THR A 207 7.01 17.33 -5.42
N ILE A 208 6.86 17.98 -6.58
CA ILE A 208 8.01 18.35 -7.42
C ILE A 208 8.86 19.43 -6.75
N LEU A 209 8.24 20.40 -6.06
CA LEU A 209 9.00 21.39 -5.30
C LEU A 209 9.83 20.76 -4.16
N LEU A 210 9.31 19.73 -3.48
CA LEU A 210 10.06 18.98 -2.46
C LEU A 210 11.27 18.27 -3.06
N ILE A 211 11.10 17.64 -4.23
CA ILE A 211 12.20 16.96 -4.94
C ILE A 211 13.25 17.99 -5.38
N MET A 212 12.82 19.12 -5.95
CA MET A 212 13.70 20.21 -6.35
C MET A 212 14.50 20.76 -5.18
N GLN A 213 13.88 20.93 -4.01
CA GLN A 213 14.54 21.40 -2.80
C GLN A 213 15.61 20.40 -2.33
N ALA A 214 15.30 19.10 -2.29
CA ALA A 214 16.27 18.06 -1.92
C ALA A 214 17.45 18.01 -2.90
N PHE A 215 17.16 18.13 -4.20
CA PHE A 215 18.18 18.15 -5.25
C PHE A 215 19.10 19.37 -5.13
N SER A 216 18.54 20.58 -4.94
CA SER A 216 19.31 21.82 -4.76
C SER A 216 20.27 21.72 -3.57
N TYR A 217 19.82 21.17 -2.43
CA TYR A 217 20.71 20.97 -1.27
C TYR A 217 21.92 20.07 -1.58
N LEU A 218 21.71 18.96 -2.31
CA LEU A 218 22.79 18.04 -2.67
C LEU A 218 23.77 18.69 -3.67
N VAL A 219 23.24 19.40 -4.67
CA VAL A 219 24.05 20.08 -5.68
C VAL A 219 24.90 21.19 -5.05
N ASP A 220 24.32 22.00 -4.16
CA ASP A 220 25.05 23.06 -3.47
C ASP A 220 26.20 22.50 -2.63
N GLN A 221 25.97 21.40 -1.89
CA GLN A 221 27.05 20.74 -1.12
C GLN A 221 28.20 20.26 -2.00
N GLU A 222 27.89 19.62 -3.14
CA GLU A 222 28.91 19.16 -4.10
C GLU A 222 29.69 20.34 -4.70
N LYS A 223 29.00 21.44 -4.98
CA LYS A 223 29.62 22.66 -5.53
C LYS A 223 30.52 23.36 -4.53
N GLU A 224 30.12 23.46 -3.26
CA GLU A 224 30.99 23.99 -2.21
C GLU A 224 32.29 23.16 -2.09
N LEU A 225 32.16 21.83 -2.03
CA LEU A 225 33.31 20.93 -1.96
C LEU A 225 34.23 21.06 -3.18
N SER A 226 33.65 21.22 -4.38
CA SER A 226 34.42 21.42 -5.61
C SER A 226 35.20 22.74 -5.62
N PHE A 227 34.61 23.81 -5.08
CA PHE A 227 35.31 25.08 -4.90
C PHE A 227 36.46 24.93 -3.90
N ASP A 228 36.16 24.32 -2.74
CA ASP A 228 37.13 24.11 -1.67
C ASP A 228 38.34 23.30 -2.17
N ASN A 229 38.11 22.18 -2.86
CA ASN A 229 39.17 21.37 -3.46
C ASN A 229 40.04 22.18 -4.44
N THR A 230 39.43 23.01 -5.28
CA THR A 230 40.16 23.85 -6.24
C THR A 230 41.00 24.91 -5.53
N ALA A 231 40.46 25.56 -4.50
CA ALA A 231 41.15 26.57 -3.72
C ALA A 231 42.30 25.96 -2.89
N ILE A 232 42.07 24.79 -2.29
CA ILE A 232 43.08 24.02 -1.55
C ILE A 232 44.25 23.65 -2.46
N GLN A 233 44.01 23.13 -3.67
CA GLN A 233 45.08 22.80 -4.62
C GLN A 233 45.94 24.02 -4.99
N LYS A 234 45.31 25.19 -5.12
CA LYS A 234 46.04 26.45 -5.35
C LYS A 234 46.85 26.87 -4.13
N ALA A 235 46.31 26.71 -2.92
CA ALA A 235 47.00 27.00 -1.68
C ALA A 235 48.23 26.09 -1.48
N LEU A 236 48.08 24.79 -1.73
CA LEU A 236 49.18 23.81 -1.68
C LEU A 236 50.28 24.14 -2.69
N ARG A 237 49.94 24.52 -3.93
CA ARG A 237 50.95 24.93 -4.93
C ARG A 237 51.77 26.14 -4.47
N VAL A 238 51.16 27.11 -3.78
CA VAL A 238 51.89 28.24 -3.18
C VAL A 238 52.78 27.74 -2.04
N ALA A 239 52.29 26.80 -1.23
CA ALA A 239 53.07 26.23 -0.14
C ALA A 239 54.30 25.45 -0.65
N GLU A 240 54.22 24.82 -1.81
CA GLU A 240 55.34 24.14 -2.48
C GLU A 240 56.34 25.10 -3.15
N GLY A 241 56.04 26.40 -3.21
CA GLY A 241 56.88 27.42 -3.86
C GLY A 241 56.61 27.59 -5.35
N GLY A 242 55.48 27.08 -5.86
CA GLY A 242 55.02 27.28 -7.23
C GLY A 242 54.50 28.70 -7.50
N GLU A 243 54.22 29.01 -8.77
CA GLU A 243 53.69 30.32 -9.15
C GLU A 243 52.32 30.60 -8.52
N ARG A 244 52.18 31.81 -7.95
CA ARG A 244 50.93 32.27 -7.35
C ARG A 244 49.91 32.62 -8.44
N SER A 245 48.76 31.97 -8.39
CA SER A 245 47.61 32.31 -9.23
C SER A 245 47.09 33.73 -8.96
N LYS A 246 46.49 34.38 -9.97
CA LYS A 246 46.05 35.79 -9.91
C LYS A 246 44.87 36.04 -8.98
N ASP A 247 44.11 35.00 -8.67
CA ASP A 247 42.93 35.01 -7.78
C ASP A 247 43.29 34.90 -6.28
N ILE A 248 44.56 34.62 -5.95
CA ILE A 248 45.05 34.65 -4.57
C ILE A 248 45.27 36.10 -4.15
N LEU A 249 44.55 36.51 -3.11
CA LEU A 249 44.52 37.88 -2.63
C LEU A 249 45.58 38.16 -1.55
N PHE A 250 45.83 37.21 -0.65
CA PHE A 250 46.88 37.32 0.35
C PHE A 250 47.48 35.96 0.71
N VAL A 251 48.72 35.98 1.18
CA VAL A 251 49.46 34.86 1.73
C VAL A 251 50.15 35.31 3.01
N ILE A 252 49.80 34.68 4.12
CA ILE A 252 50.41 34.92 5.44
C ILE A 252 51.14 33.65 5.84
N GLU A 253 52.39 33.77 6.26
CA GLU A 253 53.19 32.66 6.77
C GLU A 253 53.38 32.84 8.28
N TYR A 254 53.29 31.75 9.02
CA TYR A 254 53.60 31.68 10.44
C TYR A 254 54.67 30.60 10.63
N ASP A 255 55.80 30.99 11.22
CA ASP A 255 56.87 30.08 11.57
C ASP A 255 56.71 29.66 13.04
N SER A 256 56.38 28.38 13.27
CA SER A 256 56.15 27.85 14.61
C SER A 256 57.42 27.78 15.46
N ASN A 257 58.62 27.76 14.85
CA ASN A 257 59.89 27.76 15.59
C ASN A 257 60.22 29.15 16.13
N THR A 258 60.08 30.19 15.30
CA THR A 258 60.38 31.58 15.69
C THR A 258 59.17 32.30 16.29
N GLN A 259 57.98 31.70 16.25
CA GLN A 259 56.70 32.28 16.65
C GLN A 259 56.43 33.63 15.98
N SER A 260 56.89 33.79 14.74
CA SER A 260 56.82 35.05 14.01
C SER A 260 55.88 34.97 12.82
N LEU A 261 55.13 36.04 12.59
CA LEU A 261 54.20 36.18 11.47
C LEU A 261 54.87 36.96 10.34
N LYS A 262 54.93 36.37 9.14
CA LYS A 262 55.47 36.99 7.93
C LYS A 262 54.37 37.23 6.91
N LYS A 263 54.26 38.48 6.46
CA LYS A 263 53.32 38.92 5.43
C LYS A 263 53.89 38.62 4.03
N ALA A 264 53.96 37.34 3.65
CA ALA A 264 54.57 36.92 2.37
C ALA A 264 53.94 37.61 1.17
N TYR A 265 52.63 37.82 1.20
CA TYR A 265 51.93 38.73 0.29
C TYR A 265 50.67 39.27 0.97
N LEU A 266 50.65 40.56 1.32
CA LEU A 266 49.47 41.21 1.87
C LEU A 266 49.35 42.62 1.28
N PRO A 267 48.49 42.83 0.27
CA PRO A 267 48.30 44.15 -0.31
C PRO A 267 47.62 45.09 0.69
N SER A 268 47.92 46.40 0.59
CA SER A 268 47.52 47.42 1.58
C SER A 268 46.01 47.63 1.72
N ASN A 269 45.22 47.17 0.75
CA ASN A 269 43.77 47.24 0.74
C ASN A 269 43.11 46.11 1.55
N VAL A 270 43.88 45.13 2.05
CA VAL A 270 43.39 44.02 2.86
C VAL A 270 43.80 44.26 4.31
N THR A 271 42.81 44.33 5.21
CA THR A 271 43.03 44.67 6.63
C THR A 271 42.55 43.53 7.53
N LEU A 272 43.44 42.61 7.88
CA LEU A 272 43.10 41.45 8.70
C LEU A 272 43.42 41.67 10.18
N ASP A 273 42.65 41.04 11.05
CA ASP A 273 42.97 40.91 12.48
C ASP A 273 44.11 39.88 12.66
N LEU A 274 45.34 40.37 12.46
CA LEU A 274 46.55 39.53 12.48
C LEU A 274 46.76 38.77 13.79
N PRO A 275 46.48 39.33 14.98
CA PRO A 275 46.53 38.58 16.23
C PRO A 275 45.62 37.33 16.25
N LEU A 276 44.38 37.44 15.76
CA LEU A 276 43.47 36.29 15.68
C LEU A 276 43.89 35.30 14.58
N VAL A 277 44.38 35.80 13.45
CA VAL A 277 44.94 34.97 12.36
C VAL A 277 46.14 34.14 12.86
N GLN A 278 47.04 34.77 13.63
CA GLN A 278 48.18 34.08 14.22
C GLN A 278 47.75 32.98 15.19
N ALA A 279 46.74 33.24 16.02
CA ALA A 279 46.21 32.23 16.93
C ALA A 279 45.60 31.04 16.18
N ASP A 280 44.88 31.26 15.08
CA ASP A 280 44.38 30.17 14.24
C ASP A 280 45.52 29.36 13.60
N LEU A 281 46.50 30.03 12.99
CA LEU A 281 47.66 29.37 12.37
C LEU A 281 48.44 28.52 13.38
N TYR A 282 48.59 29.02 14.61
CA TYR A 282 49.20 28.25 15.69
C TYR A 282 48.36 27.02 16.05
N ASN A 283 47.05 27.21 16.25
CA ASN A 283 46.14 26.13 16.64
C ASN A 283 46.06 25.03 15.58
N THR A 284 46.05 25.38 14.29
CA THR A 284 46.06 24.42 13.19
C THR A 284 47.37 23.64 13.15
N ALA A 285 48.52 24.31 13.26
CA ALA A 285 49.81 23.64 13.32
C ALA A 285 49.90 22.66 14.51
N LEU A 286 49.43 23.10 15.69
CA LEU A 286 49.38 22.25 16.87
C LEU A 286 48.43 21.07 16.70
N TYR A 287 47.31 21.22 15.98
CA TYR A 287 46.35 20.15 15.74
C TYR A 287 46.97 19.03 14.92
N ASP A 288 47.62 19.38 13.82
CA ASP A 288 48.32 18.41 12.97
C ASP A 288 49.48 17.75 13.70
N GLU A 289 50.20 18.49 14.56
CA GLU A 289 51.22 17.92 15.43
C GLU A 289 50.62 16.90 16.41
N VAL A 290 49.47 17.19 17.04
CA VAL A 290 48.78 16.25 17.94
C VAL A 290 48.33 14.98 17.21
N ILE A 291 47.77 15.11 16.01
CA ILE A 291 47.29 13.94 15.24
C ILE A 291 48.45 13.12 14.67
N THR A 292 49.60 13.71 14.41
CA THR A 292 50.78 12.98 13.88
C THR A 292 51.59 12.23 14.95
N ILE A 293 51.31 12.45 16.25
CA ILE A 293 51.91 11.68 17.36
C ILE A 293 51.65 10.17 17.17
N GLY A 294 52.69 9.35 17.36
CA GLY A 294 52.62 7.90 17.30
C GLY A 294 51.78 7.28 18.45
N GLU A 295 51.28 6.06 18.27
CA GLU A 295 50.38 5.44 19.25
C GLU A 295 51.10 4.98 20.53
N THR A 296 52.36 4.54 20.44
CA THR A 296 53.06 3.84 21.53
C THR A 296 53.35 4.70 22.77
N ASP A 297 53.60 6.01 22.61
CA ASP A 297 53.92 6.95 23.69
C ASP A 297 53.00 8.19 23.67
N TYR A 298 51.80 8.03 23.08
CA TYR A 298 50.90 9.15 22.74
C TYR A 298 50.65 10.11 23.92
N ARG A 299 50.35 9.58 25.11
CA ARG A 299 50.08 10.37 26.32
C ARG A 299 51.27 11.26 26.72
N LYS A 300 52.47 10.69 26.75
CA LYS A 300 53.68 11.39 27.19
C LYS A 300 54.08 12.47 26.19
N GLU A 301 54.03 12.14 24.90
CA GLU A 301 54.31 13.09 23.82
C GLU A 301 53.28 14.23 23.78
N LEU A 302 51.99 13.90 23.93
CA LEU A 302 50.91 14.90 23.99
C LEU A 302 51.09 15.86 25.18
N THR A 303 51.37 15.35 26.39
CA THR A 303 51.62 16.19 27.57
C THR A 303 52.85 17.10 27.38
N SER A 304 53.92 16.57 26.77
CA SER A 304 55.12 17.36 26.45
C SER A 304 54.84 18.47 25.45
N LEU A 305 54.04 18.19 24.41
CA LEU A 305 53.64 19.15 23.39
C LEU A 305 52.75 20.25 23.97
N LEU A 306 51.75 19.87 24.78
CA LEU A 306 50.87 20.79 25.50
C LEU A 306 51.63 21.68 26.50
N GLY A 307 52.75 21.22 27.05
CA GLY A 307 53.60 22.02 27.94
C GLY A 307 54.21 23.26 27.28
N LYS A 308 54.28 23.31 25.94
CA LYS A 308 54.92 24.40 25.17
C LYS A 308 53.91 25.34 24.50
N THR A 309 52.64 25.29 24.90
CA THR A 309 51.58 26.09 24.28
C THR A 309 51.51 27.52 24.82
N PRO A 310 51.09 28.51 24.02
CA PRO A 310 50.92 29.90 24.44
C PRO A 310 49.79 30.05 25.47
N TYR A 311 49.79 31.18 26.19
CA TYR A 311 48.82 31.48 27.25
C TYR A 311 47.35 31.38 26.79
N TYR A 312 47.05 31.77 25.56
CA TYR A 312 45.69 31.71 25.01
C TYR A 312 45.22 30.29 24.68
N PHE A 313 46.10 29.28 24.64
CA PHE A 313 45.70 27.89 24.44
C PHE A 313 45.38 27.16 25.76
N GLU A 314 45.57 27.82 26.91
CA GLU A 314 45.47 27.21 28.24
C GLU A 314 44.11 26.54 28.49
N GLY A 315 43.01 27.09 27.94
CA GLY A 315 41.67 26.50 28.06
C GLY A 315 41.54 25.10 27.45
N TYR A 316 42.12 24.89 26.26
CA TYR A 316 42.18 23.57 25.61
C TYR A 316 43.16 22.66 26.33
N LYS A 317 44.35 23.18 26.69
CA LYS A 317 45.39 22.43 27.40
C LYS A 317 44.86 21.85 28.71
N VAL A 318 44.26 22.66 29.58
CA VAL A 318 43.73 22.20 30.87
C VAL A 318 42.60 21.19 30.66
N ALA A 319 41.72 21.40 29.67
CA ALA A 319 40.66 20.44 29.37
C ALA A 319 41.21 19.08 28.92
N ILE A 320 42.26 19.09 28.09
CA ILE A 320 42.92 17.86 27.64
C ILE A 320 43.66 17.19 28.80
N LEU A 321 44.41 17.94 29.61
CA LEU A 321 45.14 17.40 30.76
C LEU A 321 44.19 16.78 31.80
N ASN A 322 43.09 17.46 32.14
CA ASN A 322 42.08 16.91 33.04
C ASN A 322 41.49 15.61 32.48
N PHE A 323 41.20 15.56 31.18
CA PHE A 323 40.71 14.33 30.54
C PHE A 323 41.73 13.20 30.62
N LEU A 324 43.02 13.50 30.42
CA LEU A 324 44.11 12.53 30.57
C LEU A 324 44.20 12.01 32.02
N GLU A 325 44.03 12.88 33.02
CA GLU A 325 44.05 12.48 34.44
C GLU A 325 42.83 11.63 34.83
N GLU A 326 41.64 11.99 34.36
CA GLU A 326 40.39 11.26 34.63
C GLU A 326 40.33 9.88 33.95
N ASN A 327 41.01 9.71 32.81
CA ASN A 327 41.00 8.49 32.01
C ASN A 327 42.43 7.91 31.94
N ASN A 328 42.94 7.45 33.07
CA ASN A 328 44.30 6.92 33.19
C ASN A 328 44.47 5.50 32.61
N ASP A 329 43.36 4.82 32.35
CA ASP A 329 43.24 3.47 31.79
C ASP A 329 43.34 3.44 30.26
N LEU A 330 43.01 4.55 29.59
CA LEU A 330 43.08 4.65 28.13
C LEU A 330 44.52 4.84 27.65
N GLU A 331 44.94 4.03 26.67
CA GLU A 331 46.25 4.10 26.01
C GLU A 331 46.16 3.92 24.49
N GLY A 332 47.28 4.22 23.81
CA GLY A 332 47.43 3.98 22.37
C GLY A 332 46.36 4.62 21.50
N LYS A 333 45.81 3.81 20.60
CA LYS A 333 44.80 4.21 19.61
C LYS A 333 43.47 4.64 20.23
N GLU A 334 43.06 4.00 21.32
CA GLU A 334 41.79 4.28 21.98
C GLU A 334 41.82 5.68 22.61
N LEU A 335 42.90 5.98 23.34
CA LEU A 335 43.14 7.31 23.89
C LEU A 335 43.15 8.40 22.81
N LYS A 336 43.83 8.15 21.68
CA LYS A 336 43.89 9.09 20.54
C LYS A 336 42.51 9.36 19.93
N THR A 337 41.66 8.35 19.86
CA THR A 337 40.29 8.46 19.35
C THR A 337 39.41 9.28 20.29
N GLU A 338 39.47 9.01 21.59
CA GLU A 338 38.68 9.76 22.58
C GLU A 338 39.15 11.21 22.73
N ILE A 339 40.45 11.48 22.63
CA ILE A 339 40.97 12.86 22.55
C ILE A 339 40.41 13.60 21.33
N SER A 340 40.31 12.93 20.17
CA SER A 340 39.73 13.54 18.97
C SER A 340 38.25 13.91 19.18
N LYS A 341 37.47 13.02 19.81
CA LYS A 341 36.06 13.30 20.18
C LYS A 341 35.93 14.43 21.21
N LEU A 342 36.84 14.47 22.19
CA LEU A 342 36.91 15.56 23.17
C LEU A 342 37.16 16.90 22.47
N ILE A 343 38.13 16.96 21.56
CA ILE A 343 38.45 18.18 20.79
C ILE A 343 37.23 18.64 19.99
N GLU A 344 36.50 17.72 19.33
CA GLU A 344 35.26 18.07 18.61
C GLU A 344 34.20 18.66 19.55
N LYS A 345 34.00 18.05 20.73
CA LYS A 345 33.06 18.53 21.75
C LYS A 345 33.45 19.91 22.29
N ILE A 346 34.73 20.15 22.54
CA ILE A 346 35.24 21.44 22.98
C ILE A 346 35.07 22.48 21.87
N ASN A 347 35.42 22.16 20.62
CA ASN A 347 35.23 23.05 19.46
C ASN A 347 33.77 23.50 19.29
N LYS A 348 32.79 22.61 19.51
CA LYS A 348 31.36 22.97 19.51
C LYS A 348 31.02 23.98 20.61
N ARG A 349 31.63 23.85 21.80
CA ARG A 349 31.42 24.78 22.92
C ARG A 349 32.13 26.11 22.69
N THR A 350 33.36 26.11 22.18
CA THR A 350 34.11 27.33 21.87
C THR A 350 33.48 28.10 20.71
N PHE A 351 32.84 27.42 19.75
CA PHE A 351 32.03 28.03 18.70
C PHE A 351 30.90 28.90 19.26
N ILE A 352 30.10 28.36 20.18
CA ILE A 352 28.99 29.09 20.80
C ILE A 352 29.50 30.36 21.51
N ASN A 353 30.59 30.21 22.26
CA ASN A 353 31.18 31.32 23.03
C ASN A 353 31.84 32.37 22.14
N THR A 354 32.49 31.94 21.05
CA THR A 354 33.04 32.86 20.04
C THR A 354 31.94 33.73 19.45
N ASN A 355 30.81 33.14 19.03
CA ASN A 355 29.71 33.90 18.46
C ASN A 355 29.15 34.92 19.46
N LYS A 356 28.93 34.51 20.72
CA LYS A 356 28.42 35.40 21.76
C LYS A 356 29.36 36.57 22.06
N LEU A 357 30.68 36.34 22.12
CA LEU A 357 31.67 37.39 22.36
C LEU A 357 31.89 38.29 21.14
N VAL A 358 31.82 37.76 19.92
CA VAL A 358 31.95 38.56 18.69
C VAL A 358 30.84 39.59 18.57
N ASP A 359 29.68 39.33 19.16
CA ASP A 359 28.46 40.13 18.94
C ASP A 359 28.31 41.29 19.92
N ILE A 360 29.08 41.28 21.01
CA ILE A 360 29.18 42.38 21.96
C ILE A 360 29.93 43.55 21.32
N ASP A 361 29.41 44.77 21.47
CA ASP A 361 30.02 45.99 20.95
C ASP A 361 31.44 46.17 21.55
N PRO A 362 32.48 46.48 20.75
CA PRO A 362 33.83 46.74 21.26
C PRO A 362 33.91 47.78 22.37
N ASP A 363 33.03 48.80 22.36
CA ASP A 363 33.03 49.89 23.34
C ASP A 363 32.39 49.46 24.67
N GLU A 364 31.40 48.55 24.62
CA GLU A 364 30.73 47.97 25.80
C GLU A 364 31.41 46.66 26.29
N PHE A 365 32.41 46.18 25.54
CA PHE A 365 33.01 44.86 25.75
C PHE A 365 33.63 44.67 27.13
N CYS A 366 34.20 45.74 27.72
CA CYS A 366 34.79 45.66 29.05
C CYS A 366 33.78 45.34 30.15
N GLU A 367 32.54 45.80 30.04
CA GLU A 367 31.50 45.50 31.03
C GLU A 367 30.74 44.24 30.66
N GLU A 368 30.25 44.15 29.43
CA GLU A 368 29.40 43.03 29.00
C GLU A 368 30.19 41.74 28.76
N GLY A 369 31.37 41.83 28.16
CA GLY A 369 32.21 40.68 27.83
C GLY A 369 32.77 39.98 29.07
N VAL A 370 33.25 40.76 30.05
CA VAL A 370 33.74 40.23 31.34
C VAL A 370 32.60 39.56 32.12
N LYS A 371 31.46 40.25 32.24
CA LYS A 371 30.25 39.73 32.89
C LYS A 371 29.72 38.46 32.22
N TYR A 372 29.85 38.35 30.90
CA TYR A 372 29.52 37.13 30.16
C TYR A 372 30.45 35.97 30.55
N ILE A 373 31.77 36.19 30.52
CA ILE A 373 32.77 35.18 30.89
C ILE A 373 32.57 34.71 32.34
N GLU A 374 32.31 35.58 33.30
CA GLU A 374 32.07 35.19 34.69
C GLU A 374 30.87 34.25 34.86
N LYS A 375 29.84 34.38 34.01
CA LYS A 375 28.60 33.61 34.09
C LYS A 375 28.58 32.37 33.20
N VAL A 376 29.54 32.23 32.30
CA VAL A 376 29.52 31.15 31.32
C VAL A 376 29.68 29.79 32.00
N LYS A 377 28.89 28.81 31.54
CA LYS A 377 28.91 27.43 32.01
C LYS A 377 29.39 26.51 30.88
N ASN A 378 29.88 25.32 31.24
CA ASN A 378 30.36 24.28 30.31
C ASN A 378 31.67 24.60 29.55
N VAL A 379 32.34 25.71 29.87
CA VAL A 379 33.70 26.05 29.40
C VAL A 379 34.56 26.52 30.58
N ASP A 380 34.43 25.85 31.72
CA ASP A 380 35.07 26.23 32.98
C ASP A 380 36.59 26.38 32.84
N THR A 381 37.25 25.47 32.11
CA THR A 381 38.69 25.55 31.85
C THR A 381 39.10 26.81 31.09
N PHE A 382 38.27 27.29 30.16
CA PHE A 382 38.51 28.52 29.40
C PHE A 382 38.21 29.75 30.26
N ARG A 383 37.06 29.76 30.95
CA ARG A 383 36.66 30.83 31.86
C ARG A 383 37.75 31.06 32.90
N ASP A 384 38.13 30.02 33.63
CA ASP A 384 39.06 30.11 34.75
C ASP A 384 40.47 30.51 34.25
N SER A 385 40.83 30.13 33.02
CA SER A 385 42.09 30.57 32.40
C SER A 385 42.06 32.05 32.00
N ILE A 386 40.94 32.55 31.47
CA ILE A 386 40.78 33.97 31.09
C ILE A 386 40.73 34.86 32.34
N LEU A 387 39.98 34.46 33.38
CA LEU A 387 39.82 35.24 34.62
C LEU A 387 41.10 35.34 35.46
N LYS A 388 42.14 34.53 35.17
CA LYS A 388 43.49 34.73 35.75
C LYS A 388 44.15 36.02 35.25
N HIS A 389 43.89 36.39 34.00
CA HIS A 389 44.46 37.56 33.36
C HIS A 389 43.55 38.79 33.46
N VAL A 390 42.23 38.57 33.46
CA VAL A 390 41.22 39.63 33.45
C VAL A 390 40.71 39.91 34.85
N LYS A 391 40.90 41.15 35.30
CA LYS A 391 40.24 41.70 36.50
C LYS A 391 39.74 43.11 36.18
N GLU A 392 38.43 43.29 36.18
CA GLU A 392 37.78 44.49 35.60
C GLU A 392 38.19 44.65 34.12
N CYS A 393 38.47 45.87 33.64
CA CYS A 393 38.95 46.19 32.29
C CYS A 393 40.50 46.24 32.23
N LYS A 394 41.18 45.35 32.98
CA LYS A 394 42.64 45.22 32.99
C LYS A 394 43.06 43.81 32.59
N TRP A 395 44.08 43.73 31.74
CA TRP A 395 44.75 42.49 31.35
C TRP A 395 46.12 42.43 32.02
N ASP A 396 46.34 41.45 32.91
CA ASP A 396 47.55 41.32 33.72
C ASP A 396 47.92 42.61 34.48
N GLY A 397 46.89 43.30 34.99
CA GLY A 397 47.03 44.54 35.74
C GLY A 397 47.27 45.80 34.90
N LYS A 398 47.37 45.70 33.57
CA LYS A 398 47.49 46.84 32.63
C LYS A 398 46.14 47.23 32.04
N GLU A 399 45.90 48.53 31.89
CA GLU A 399 44.71 49.02 31.17
C GLU A 399 44.76 48.60 29.70
N ILE A 400 43.61 48.15 29.19
CA ILE A 400 43.46 47.64 27.84
C ILE A 400 42.15 48.20 27.24
N SER A 401 42.14 48.51 25.95
CA SER A 401 40.92 48.97 25.28
C SER A 401 39.90 47.83 25.19
N GLY A 402 38.60 48.15 25.15
CA GLY A 402 37.56 47.13 24.98
C GLY A 402 37.75 46.29 23.71
N ARG A 403 38.23 46.91 22.62
CA ARG A 403 38.61 46.23 21.37
C ARG A 403 39.78 45.26 21.56
N ASP A 404 40.84 45.67 22.21
CA ASP A 404 42.02 44.81 22.42
C ASP A 404 41.71 43.68 23.41
N LEU A 405 40.93 43.97 24.46
CA LEU A 405 40.43 42.96 25.40
C LEU A 405 39.57 41.91 24.68
N LYS A 406 38.71 42.35 23.75
CA LYS A 406 37.94 41.46 22.88
C LYS A 406 38.83 40.54 22.07
N VAL A 407 39.88 41.08 21.46
CA VAL A 407 40.86 40.27 20.71
C VAL A 407 41.54 39.26 21.64
N GLU A 408 42.00 39.67 22.82
CA GLU A 408 42.64 38.77 23.79
C GLU A 408 41.72 37.63 24.25
N MET A 409 40.46 37.93 24.59
CA MET A 409 39.48 36.89 24.94
C MET A 409 39.17 35.97 23.75
N LEU A 410 39.01 36.50 22.54
CA LEU A 410 38.72 35.70 21.35
C LEU A 410 39.86 34.76 20.95
N LYS A 411 41.12 35.07 21.30
CA LYS A 411 42.26 34.14 21.11
C LYS A 411 42.03 32.80 21.80
N TYR A 412 41.43 32.80 23.01
CA TYR A 412 41.15 31.57 23.76
C TYR A 412 40.13 30.67 23.09
N PHE A 413 39.17 31.25 22.36
CA PHE A 413 38.09 30.51 21.72
C PHE A 413 38.36 30.19 20.25
N ARG A 414 39.55 30.51 19.71
CA ARG A 414 39.92 30.11 18.34
C ARG A 414 39.88 28.59 18.20
N TYR A 415 39.44 28.14 17.03
CA TYR A 415 39.18 26.73 16.81
C TYR A 415 40.46 25.90 16.79
N PHE A 416 40.38 24.68 17.31
CA PHE A 416 41.44 23.69 17.23
C PHE A 416 41.08 22.70 16.11
N LYS A 417 41.39 23.07 14.86
CA LYS A 417 40.94 22.39 13.63
C LYS A 417 42.11 22.00 12.72
N PRO A 418 41.95 20.97 11.86
CA PRO A 418 42.97 20.55 10.92
C PRO A 418 43.30 21.60 9.87
N ASP A 419 44.45 21.41 9.22
CA ASP A 419 44.77 22.12 7.99
C ASP A 419 43.78 21.78 6.86
N LEU A 420 43.86 22.55 5.79
CA LEU A 420 42.98 22.48 4.61
C LEU A 420 41.50 22.73 4.89
N THR A 421 41.15 23.17 6.10
CA THR A 421 39.79 23.60 6.43
C THR A 421 39.53 25.02 5.94
N ARG A 422 38.27 25.30 5.59
CA ARG A 422 37.83 26.61 5.11
C ARG A 422 37.65 27.58 6.29
N HIS A 423 38.28 28.74 6.18
CA HIS A 423 38.14 29.86 7.11
C HIS A 423 37.53 31.06 6.42
N TYR A 424 36.64 31.75 7.12
CA TYR A 424 36.10 33.03 6.67
C TYR A 424 36.83 34.17 7.37
N ARG A 425 37.28 35.15 6.58
CA ARG A 425 37.91 36.38 7.06
C ARG A 425 37.14 37.59 6.59
N LYS A 426 37.24 38.68 7.35
CA LYS A 426 36.69 39.98 6.99
C LYS A 426 37.74 41.06 7.25
N ASP A 427 37.59 42.18 6.56
CA ASP A 427 38.35 43.38 6.88
C ASP A 427 37.95 43.92 8.28
N LEU A 428 38.80 44.78 8.85
CA LEU A 428 38.53 45.44 10.14
C LEU A 428 37.27 46.32 10.11
N ASP A 429 36.90 46.84 8.93
CA ASP A 429 35.64 47.59 8.71
C ASP A 429 34.41 46.68 8.54
N GLY A 430 34.62 45.36 8.38
CA GLY A 430 33.59 44.37 8.16
C GLY A 430 32.92 44.40 6.78
N ILE A 431 33.44 45.16 5.81
CA ILE A 431 32.82 45.33 4.47
C ILE A 431 33.34 44.29 3.48
N SER A 432 34.65 44.12 3.38
CA SER A 432 35.25 43.10 2.53
C SER A 432 35.33 41.77 3.26
N HIS A 433 35.13 40.69 2.50
CA HIS A 433 35.13 39.35 3.03
C HIS A 433 36.01 38.44 2.17
N TYR A 434 36.59 37.41 2.79
CA TYR A 434 37.53 36.50 2.17
C TYR A 434 37.26 35.06 2.60
N VAL A 435 37.61 34.12 1.73
CA VAL A 435 37.67 32.69 2.02
C VAL A 435 39.13 32.31 2.05
N ALA A 436 39.60 31.65 3.10
CA ALA A 436 40.99 31.31 3.28
C ALA A 436 41.17 29.85 3.70
N TYR A 437 42.31 29.29 3.34
CA TYR A 437 42.69 27.92 3.68
C TYR A 437 44.08 27.93 4.28
N MET A 438 44.26 27.14 5.34
CA MET A 438 45.54 26.99 6.01
C MET A 438 46.23 25.72 5.56
N THR A 439 47.55 25.75 5.39
CA THR A 439 48.36 24.58 5.01
C THR A 439 49.55 24.50 5.97
N TYR A 440 49.79 23.33 6.57
CA TYR A 440 50.89 23.16 7.51
C TYR A 440 51.98 22.22 6.96
N ASP A 441 53.22 22.72 6.84
CA ASP A 441 54.39 21.91 6.50
C ASP A 441 55.08 21.44 7.79
N ALA A 442 54.80 20.20 8.20
CA ALA A 442 55.35 19.61 9.43
C ALA A 442 56.89 19.50 9.44
N LYS A 443 57.54 19.40 8.27
CA LYS A 443 59.01 19.31 8.18
C LYS A 443 59.66 20.67 8.41
N LYS A 444 59.08 21.72 7.84
CA LYS A 444 59.59 23.10 7.98
C LYS A 444 59.04 23.82 9.22
N LYS A 445 57.99 23.29 9.84
CA LYS A 445 57.22 23.93 10.92
C LYS A 445 56.68 25.30 10.49
N ILE A 446 56.25 25.41 9.23
CA ILE A 446 55.69 26.63 8.65
C ILE A 446 54.22 26.38 8.33
N ASN A 447 53.34 27.21 8.88
CA ASN A 447 51.94 27.27 8.50
C ASN A 447 51.71 28.45 7.55
N ARG A 448 50.84 28.28 6.55
CA ARG A 448 50.49 29.34 5.60
C ARG A 448 48.99 29.46 5.48
N GLU A 449 48.48 30.68 5.55
CA GLU A 449 47.10 31.00 5.19
C GLU A 449 47.08 31.64 3.80
N VAL A 450 46.30 31.06 2.88
CA VAL A 450 46.09 31.57 1.53
C VAL A 450 44.65 32.03 1.40
N GLY A 451 44.48 33.32 1.14
CA GLY A 451 43.17 33.97 1.06
C GLY A 451 42.71 34.27 -0.37
N PHE A 452 41.42 34.08 -0.61
CA PHE A 452 40.70 34.33 -1.86
C PHE A 452 39.57 35.32 -1.62
N ASN A 453 39.16 36.07 -2.65
CA ASN A 453 38.04 36.99 -2.53
C ASN A 453 36.72 36.22 -2.33
N TYR A 454 35.93 36.60 -1.33
CA TYR A 454 34.63 35.96 -1.09
C TYR A 454 33.64 36.16 -2.24
N ARG A 455 33.79 37.24 -3.02
CA ARG A 455 33.00 37.46 -4.23
C ARG A 455 33.26 36.38 -5.29
N ASP A 456 34.48 35.84 -5.37
CA ASP A 456 34.80 34.77 -6.33
C ASP A 456 34.13 33.45 -5.92
N TYR A 457 34.13 33.13 -4.63
CA TYR A 457 33.33 32.04 -4.07
C TYR A 457 31.85 32.19 -4.42
N ARG A 458 31.27 33.36 -4.13
CA ARG A 458 29.87 33.65 -4.46
C ARG A 458 29.60 33.53 -5.95
N ASN A 459 30.46 34.08 -6.81
CA ASN A 459 30.30 34.00 -8.27
C ASN A 459 30.33 32.55 -8.78
N TYR A 460 31.17 31.70 -8.17
CA TYR A 460 31.21 30.28 -8.47
C TYR A 460 29.89 29.58 -8.10
N MET A 461 29.39 29.81 -6.88
CA MET A 461 28.12 29.23 -6.40
C MET A 461 26.90 29.77 -7.19
N HIS A 462 26.88 31.08 -7.47
CA HIS A 462 25.80 31.75 -8.20
C HIS A 462 25.57 31.18 -9.59
N LYS A 463 26.58 30.59 -10.24
CA LYS A 463 26.40 29.95 -11.54
C LYS A 463 25.44 28.75 -11.45
N SER A 464 25.60 27.91 -10.44
CA SER A 464 24.73 26.77 -10.16
C SER A 464 23.35 27.23 -9.71
N ALA A 465 23.29 28.15 -8.74
CA ALA A 465 22.02 28.68 -8.23
C ALA A 465 21.16 29.37 -9.32
N LYS A 466 21.79 30.09 -10.27
CA LYS A 466 21.08 30.65 -11.43
C LYS A 466 20.49 29.57 -12.33
N LEU A 467 21.24 28.49 -12.59
CA LEU A 467 20.75 27.38 -13.38
C LEU A 467 19.56 26.70 -12.68
N GLU A 468 19.65 26.46 -11.37
CA GLU A 468 18.57 25.91 -10.56
C GLU A 468 17.32 26.81 -10.58
N LEU A 469 17.48 28.13 -10.51
CA LEU A 469 16.37 29.07 -10.59
C LEU A 469 15.71 29.05 -11.98
N VAL A 470 16.50 28.92 -13.05
CA VAL A 470 15.95 28.74 -14.41
C VAL A 470 15.21 27.41 -14.54
N ILE A 471 15.78 26.32 -14.02
CA ILE A 471 15.11 25.00 -14.00
C ILE A 471 13.81 25.09 -13.21
N LEU A 472 13.83 25.70 -12.03
CA LEU A 472 12.65 25.93 -11.21
C LEU A 472 11.60 26.74 -11.98
N ALA A 473 11.98 27.82 -12.66
CA ALA A 473 11.04 28.62 -13.46
C ALA A 473 10.43 27.80 -14.62
N ILE A 474 11.22 26.97 -15.30
CA ILE A 474 10.72 26.06 -16.35
C ILE A 474 9.74 25.04 -15.75
N VAL A 475 10.11 24.39 -14.64
CA VAL A 475 9.26 23.43 -13.93
C VAL A 475 7.96 24.08 -13.46
N MET A 476 8.01 25.31 -12.95
CA MET A 476 6.84 26.11 -12.57
C MET A 476 5.93 26.38 -13.78
N ILE A 477 6.48 26.75 -14.94
CA ILE A 477 5.70 26.95 -16.18
C ILE A 477 5.08 25.63 -16.63
N VAL A 478 5.84 24.54 -16.60
CA VAL A 478 5.32 23.20 -16.96
C VAL A 478 4.17 22.82 -16.03
N LEU A 479 4.29 23.03 -14.73
CA LEU A 479 3.27 22.64 -13.75
C LEU A 479 2.05 23.55 -13.70
N LEU A 480 2.20 24.85 -13.93
CA LEU A 480 1.10 25.81 -13.87
C LEU A 480 0.41 26.03 -15.22
N VAL A 481 1.08 25.71 -16.34
CA VAL A 481 0.55 25.95 -17.69
C VAL A 481 0.43 24.65 -18.45
N VAL A 482 1.53 23.94 -18.73
CA VAL A 482 1.53 22.78 -19.63
C VAL A 482 0.72 21.62 -19.04
N PHE A 483 0.91 21.33 -17.76
CA PHE A 483 0.29 20.20 -17.08
C PHE A 483 -1.24 20.38 -16.95
N PRO A 484 -1.79 21.54 -16.54
CA PRO A 484 -3.23 21.80 -16.60
C PRO A 484 -3.79 21.75 -18.03
N LEU A 485 -3.08 22.28 -19.03
CA LEU A 485 -3.51 22.21 -20.43
C LEU A 485 -3.55 20.77 -20.95
N PHE A 486 -2.55 19.96 -20.60
CA PHE A 486 -2.50 18.55 -20.91
C PHE A 486 -3.69 17.81 -20.31
N PHE A 487 -3.93 17.91 -18.99
CA PHE A 487 -5.08 17.27 -18.35
C PHE A 487 -6.42 17.83 -18.85
N ARG A 488 -6.47 19.11 -19.22
CA ARG A 488 -7.67 19.70 -19.81
C ARG A 488 -8.00 19.03 -21.14
N SER A 489 -6.99 18.81 -21.97
CA SER A 489 -7.17 18.17 -23.27
C SER A 489 -7.38 16.66 -23.17
N ALA A 490 -6.64 15.97 -22.29
CA ALA A 490 -6.63 14.52 -22.17
C ALA A 490 -7.77 13.96 -21.33
N LEU A 491 -8.22 14.69 -20.29
CA LEU A 491 -9.21 14.18 -19.33
C LEU A 491 -10.48 15.03 -19.31
N VAL A 492 -10.36 16.34 -19.09
CA VAL A 492 -11.55 17.18 -18.81
C VAL A 492 -12.41 17.41 -20.05
N ASN A 493 -11.81 17.73 -21.20
CA ASN A 493 -12.56 17.97 -22.42
C ASN A 493 -13.28 16.69 -22.92
N PRO A 494 -12.67 15.49 -22.94
CA PRO A 494 -13.37 14.25 -23.26
C PRO A 494 -14.55 13.96 -22.32
N LEU A 495 -14.36 14.14 -21.00
CA LEU A 495 -15.44 13.97 -20.03
C LEU A 495 -16.60 14.95 -20.25
N TYR A 496 -16.30 16.22 -20.57
CA TYR A 496 -17.35 17.19 -20.92
C TYR A 496 -18.06 16.83 -22.22
N ALA A 497 -17.34 16.34 -23.23
CA ALA A 497 -17.94 15.90 -24.49
C ALA A 497 -18.88 14.71 -24.26
N LEU A 498 -18.49 13.76 -23.41
CA LEU A 498 -19.31 12.63 -23.01
C LEU A 498 -20.55 13.09 -22.23
N LEU A 499 -20.38 13.97 -21.24
CA LEU A 499 -21.49 14.52 -20.45
C LEU A 499 -22.50 15.26 -21.34
N ALA A 500 -22.01 16.09 -22.27
CA ALA A 500 -22.85 16.78 -23.24
C ALA A 500 -23.53 15.81 -24.21
N GLY A 501 -22.87 14.70 -24.55
CA GLY A 501 -23.46 13.60 -25.33
C GLY A 501 -24.65 13.00 -24.61
N VAL A 502 -24.47 12.61 -23.35
CA VAL A 502 -25.52 12.06 -22.48
C VAL A 502 -26.70 13.03 -22.35
N GLU A 503 -26.42 14.31 -22.12
CA GLU A 503 -27.48 15.31 -21.96
C GLU A 503 -28.33 15.49 -23.23
N LYS A 504 -27.72 15.46 -24.42
CA LYS A 504 -28.45 15.51 -25.69
C LYS A 504 -29.28 14.25 -25.95
N VAL A 505 -28.77 13.08 -25.57
CA VAL A 505 -29.52 11.80 -25.65
C VAL A 505 -30.73 11.83 -24.71
N ASN A 506 -30.58 12.36 -23.49
CA ASN A 506 -31.70 12.57 -22.55
C ASN A 506 -32.75 13.56 -23.09
N GLN A 507 -32.35 14.50 -23.94
CA GLN A 507 -33.27 15.40 -24.65
C GLN A 507 -33.92 14.77 -25.90
N GLY A 508 -33.66 13.48 -26.17
CA GLY A 508 -34.25 12.72 -27.27
C GLY A 508 -33.48 12.79 -28.58
N ASN A 509 -32.29 13.41 -28.61
CA ASN A 509 -31.43 13.47 -29.79
C ASN A 509 -30.47 12.26 -29.82
N LEU A 510 -30.75 11.31 -30.72
CA LEU A 510 -30.00 10.06 -30.87
C LEU A 510 -28.97 10.09 -32.02
N GLU A 511 -28.78 11.23 -32.68
CA GLU A 511 -27.76 11.39 -33.74
C GLU A 511 -26.45 11.99 -33.19
N VAL A 512 -26.22 11.81 -31.89
CA VAL A 512 -25.08 12.38 -31.19
C VAL A 512 -23.95 11.37 -31.13
N GLU A 513 -22.77 11.79 -31.58
CA GLU A 513 -21.56 10.98 -31.52
C GLU A 513 -20.47 11.71 -30.73
N VAL A 514 -19.87 11.03 -29.77
CA VAL A 514 -18.78 11.55 -28.94
C VAL A 514 -17.45 11.14 -29.57
N PRO A 515 -16.57 12.08 -29.97
CA PRO A 515 -15.33 11.73 -30.66
C PRO A 515 -14.32 11.06 -29.73
N ILE A 516 -13.82 9.89 -30.13
CA ILE A 516 -12.79 9.13 -29.42
C ILE A 516 -11.42 9.76 -29.73
N LYS A 517 -10.80 10.41 -28.74
CA LYS A 517 -9.50 11.11 -28.90
C LYS A 517 -8.32 10.38 -28.27
N VAL A 518 -8.58 9.44 -27.37
CA VAL A 518 -7.57 8.74 -26.56
C VAL A 518 -7.97 7.27 -26.48
N ASN A 519 -7.00 6.35 -26.50
CA ASN A 519 -7.23 4.90 -26.38
C ASN A 519 -7.01 4.45 -24.93
N ASP A 520 -7.66 5.13 -24.00
CA ASP A 520 -7.64 4.85 -22.56
C ASP A 520 -9.05 4.49 -22.05
N GLU A 521 -9.25 4.42 -20.74
CA GLU A 521 -10.54 4.11 -20.12
C GLU A 521 -11.63 5.11 -20.52
N ILE A 522 -11.28 6.37 -20.79
CA ILE A 522 -12.23 7.39 -21.25
C ILE A 522 -12.58 7.20 -22.72
N GLY A 523 -11.61 6.81 -23.53
CA GLY A 523 -11.83 6.36 -24.91
C GLY A 523 -12.81 5.19 -25.00
N PHE A 524 -12.56 4.16 -24.19
CA PHE A 524 -13.43 2.99 -24.10
C PHE A 524 -14.85 3.37 -23.63
N LEU A 525 -14.97 4.29 -22.68
CA LEU A 525 -16.27 4.78 -22.21
C LEU A 525 -17.02 5.55 -23.32
N ALA A 526 -16.32 6.36 -24.11
CA ALA A 526 -16.89 7.06 -25.26
C ALA A 526 -17.33 6.08 -26.37
N GLU A 527 -16.53 5.05 -26.65
CA GLU A 527 -16.89 3.98 -27.59
C GLU A 527 -18.14 3.23 -27.14
N SER A 528 -18.17 2.82 -25.86
CA SER A 528 -19.32 2.14 -25.26
C SER A 528 -20.58 3.01 -25.28
N PHE A 529 -20.44 4.30 -25.00
CA PHE A 529 -21.53 5.27 -25.08
C PHE A 529 -22.07 5.39 -26.51
N ASN A 530 -21.20 5.57 -27.51
CA ASN A 530 -21.62 5.65 -28.91
C ASN A 530 -22.31 4.36 -29.38
N GLY A 531 -21.80 3.19 -28.95
CA GLY A 531 -22.42 1.90 -29.21
C GLY A 531 -23.85 1.83 -28.66
N MET A 532 -24.04 2.23 -27.40
CA MET A 532 -25.38 2.30 -26.78
C MET A 532 -26.31 3.26 -27.53
N VAL A 533 -25.85 4.46 -27.89
CA VAL A 533 -26.67 5.44 -28.64
C VAL A 533 -27.07 4.89 -30.01
N SER A 534 -26.17 4.19 -30.71
CA SER A 534 -26.53 3.52 -31.97
C SER A 534 -27.61 2.46 -31.74
N SER A 535 -27.46 1.58 -30.76
CA SER A 535 -28.46 0.54 -30.46
C SER A 535 -29.84 1.14 -30.15
N ILE A 536 -29.90 2.26 -29.41
CA ILE A 536 -31.16 2.94 -29.10
C ILE A 536 -31.77 3.57 -30.36
N ARG A 537 -30.95 4.20 -31.22
CA ARG A 537 -31.39 4.76 -32.50
C ARG A 537 -31.95 3.67 -33.41
N ASP A 538 -31.24 2.55 -33.51
CA ASP A 538 -31.59 1.43 -34.38
C ASP A 538 -32.88 0.76 -33.89
N ALA A 539 -33.04 0.56 -32.57
CA ALA A 539 -34.28 0.07 -31.98
C ALA A 539 -35.47 1.03 -32.24
N ARG A 540 -35.26 2.35 -32.18
CA ARG A 540 -36.32 3.33 -32.45
C ARG A 540 -36.71 3.37 -33.94
N ARG A 541 -35.74 3.23 -34.84
CA ARG A 541 -36.00 3.10 -36.29
C ARG A 541 -36.76 1.81 -36.59
N GLU A 542 -36.38 0.69 -35.97
CA GLU A 542 -37.09 -0.58 -36.11
C GLU A 542 -38.56 -0.43 -35.65
N LEU A 543 -38.81 0.19 -34.49
CA LEU A 543 -40.16 0.47 -34.00
C LEU A 543 -40.99 1.38 -34.92
N GLN A 544 -40.36 2.36 -35.57
CA GLN A 544 -41.04 3.27 -36.48
C GLN A 544 -41.34 2.62 -37.84
N ASP A 545 -40.43 1.80 -38.36
CA ASP A 545 -40.65 0.93 -39.53
C ASP A 545 -41.74 -0.13 -39.27
N TYR A 546 -41.87 -0.60 -38.02
CA TYR A 546 -42.97 -1.46 -37.56
C TYR A 546 -44.32 -0.73 -37.56
N ALA A 547 -44.34 0.56 -37.24
CA ALA A 547 -45.56 1.36 -37.20
C ALA A 547 -46.05 1.78 -38.60
N GLU A 548 -45.13 2.02 -39.56
CA GLU A 548 -45.45 2.54 -40.89
C GLU A 548 -45.82 1.45 -41.92
N ASN A 549 -45.48 0.16 -41.71
CA ASN A 549 -45.69 -0.93 -42.68
C ASN A 549 -46.59 -2.07 -42.16
N LEU A 550 -47.67 -1.72 -41.45
CA LEU A 550 -48.51 -2.68 -40.71
C LEU A 550 -49.33 -3.64 -41.59
N GLU A 551 -49.67 -3.29 -42.84
CA GLU A 551 -50.55 -4.10 -43.70
C GLU A 551 -49.81 -4.98 -44.73
N GLU A 552 -48.60 -4.62 -45.16
CA GLU A 552 -47.90 -5.33 -46.24
C GLU A 552 -46.99 -6.48 -45.73
N LYS A 553 -46.48 -6.39 -44.49
CA LYS A 553 -45.59 -7.39 -43.87
C LYS A 553 -46.28 -8.62 -43.29
N VAL A 554 -47.61 -8.63 -43.17
CA VAL A 554 -48.38 -9.78 -42.65
C VAL A 554 -48.23 -11.01 -43.54
N LYS A 555 -47.92 -10.82 -44.84
CA LYS A 555 -47.74 -11.91 -45.81
C LYS A 555 -46.32 -12.47 -45.91
N GLU A 556 -45.31 -11.73 -45.42
CA GLU A 556 -43.89 -12.13 -45.44
C GLU A 556 -43.45 -12.80 -44.12
N ARG A 557 -44.18 -12.52 -43.03
CA ARG A 557 -43.92 -12.95 -41.65
C ARG A 557 -43.95 -14.46 -41.40
N THR A 558 -44.40 -15.27 -42.34
CA THR A 558 -44.33 -16.74 -42.19
C THR A 558 -42.91 -17.27 -42.46
N LYS A 559 -42.02 -16.49 -43.08
CA LYS A 559 -40.65 -16.91 -43.42
C LYS A 559 -39.58 -16.32 -42.48
N GLU A 560 -39.81 -15.12 -41.95
CA GLU A 560 -38.89 -14.37 -41.07
C GLU A 560 -38.79 -14.96 -39.65
N LEU A 561 -39.78 -15.77 -39.23
CA LEU A 561 -39.82 -16.40 -37.90
C LEU A 561 -38.66 -17.40 -37.69
N GLN A 562 -38.15 -17.98 -38.78
CA GLN A 562 -37.07 -18.97 -38.72
C GLN A 562 -35.70 -18.30 -38.48
N GLU A 563 -35.45 -17.14 -39.09
CA GLU A 563 -34.16 -16.44 -39.01
C GLU A 563 -33.93 -15.79 -37.64
N LYS A 564 -34.99 -15.20 -37.02
CA LYS A 564 -34.88 -14.70 -35.63
C LYS A 564 -34.79 -15.82 -34.60
N MET A 565 -35.31 -17.01 -34.89
CA MET A 565 -35.12 -18.19 -34.01
C MET A 565 -33.68 -18.67 -34.01
N ASP A 566 -32.98 -18.64 -35.14
CA ASP A 566 -31.56 -19.01 -35.20
C ASP A 566 -30.66 -18.02 -34.45
N GLU A 567 -30.98 -16.72 -34.47
CA GLU A 567 -30.24 -15.69 -33.73
C GLU A 567 -30.48 -15.79 -32.22
N ILE A 568 -31.74 -15.94 -31.78
CA ILE A 568 -32.09 -16.19 -30.37
C ILE A 568 -31.44 -17.50 -29.89
N HIS A 569 -31.44 -18.54 -30.72
CA HIS A 569 -30.81 -19.81 -30.38
C HIS A 569 -29.29 -19.67 -30.22
N ARG A 570 -28.61 -18.92 -31.09
CA ARG A 570 -27.17 -18.64 -30.95
C ARG A 570 -26.83 -17.83 -29.70
N LEU A 571 -27.60 -16.79 -29.41
CA LEU A 571 -27.41 -15.97 -28.20
C LEU A 571 -27.69 -16.78 -26.93
N LYS A 572 -28.72 -17.62 -26.94
CA LYS A 572 -29.02 -18.56 -25.84
C LYS A 572 -27.90 -19.56 -25.64
N VAL A 573 -27.38 -20.18 -26.70
CA VAL A 573 -26.24 -21.10 -26.62
C VAL A 573 -24.98 -20.42 -26.08
N GLN A 574 -24.73 -19.17 -26.45
CA GLN A 574 -23.60 -18.40 -25.90
C GLN A 574 -23.80 -18.11 -24.40
N GLN A 575 -24.99 -17.66 -24.01
CA GLN A 575 -25.34 -17.37 -22.61
C GLN A 575 -25.29 -18.63 -21.74
N ASP A 576 -25.83 -19.75 -22.20
CA ASP A 576 -25.77 -21.05 -21.51
C ASP A 576 -24.31 -21.54 -21.39
N GLY A 577 -23.45 -21.19 -22.35
CA GLY A 577 -22.01 -21.42 -22.28
C GLY A 577 -21.31 -20.61 -21.18
N ASP A 578 -21.66 -19.33 -21.03
CA ASP A 578 -21.12 -18.47 -19.97
C ASP A 578 -21.63 -18.89 -18.58
N TYR A 579 -22.89 -19.32 -18.48
CA TYR A 579 -23.45 -19.92 -17.26
C TYR A 579 -22.74 -21.23 -16.89
N PHE A 580 -22.47 -22.08 -17.88
CA PHE A 580 -21.73 -23.33 -17.66
C PHE A 580 -20.32 -23.08 -17.14
N LEU A 581 -19.61 -22.09 -17.70
CA LEU A 581 -18.27 -21.76 -17.23
C LEU A 581 -18.29 -21.23 -15.79
N THR A 582 -19.28 -20.41 -15.45
CA THR A 582 -19.44 -19.85 -14.10
C THR A 582 -19.76 -20.94 -13.07
N SER A 583 -20.65 -21.87 -13.41
CA SER A 583 -20.98 -23.00 -12.52
C SER A 583 -19.79 -23.93 -12.29
N LEU A 584 -18.93 -24.14 -13.30
CA LEU A 584 -17.67 -24.88 -13.15
C LEU A 584 -16.67 -24.22 -12.20
N LEU A 585 -16.70 -22.89 -12.07
CA LEU A 585 -15.86 -22.16 -11.12
C LEU A 585 -16.45 -22.16 -9.71
N ALA A 586 -17.78 -22.11 -9.58
CA ALA A 586 -18.48 -22.05 -8.31
C ALA A 586 -18.50 -23.40 -7.58
N LYS A 587 -18.85 -24.50 -8.26
CA LYS A 587 -19.02 -25.84 -7.63
C LYS A 587 -17.85 -26.31 -6.77
N PRO A 588 -16.57 -26.15 -7.17
CA PRO A 588 -15.43 -26.56 -6.33
C PRO A 588 -15.29 -25.78 -5.01
N LEU A 589 -15.96 -24.62 -4.88
CA LEU A 589 -15.95 -23.80 -3.68
C LEU A 589 -17.02 -24.23 -2.67
N PHE A 590 -18.01 -25.00 -3.10
CA PHE A 590 -19.07 -25.56 -2.25
C PHE A 590 -18.61 -26.94 -1.78
N PHE A 591 -17.86 -27.00 -0.68
CA PHE A 591 -17.25 -28.25 -0.25
C PHE A 591 -17.54 -28.59 1.22
N ASN A 592 -17.74 -29.88 1.45
CA ASN A 592 -17.79 -30.46 2.79
C ASN A 592 -16.41 -31.00 3.15
N ALA A 593 -15.60 -30.24 3.90
CA ALA A 593 -14.28 -30.69 4.37
C ALA A 593 -14.26 -31.07 5.85
N ASN A 594 -15.43 -31.31 6.46
CA ASN A 594 -15.51 -31.79 7.84
C ASN A 594 -14.98 -33.23 7.96
N LYS A 595 -14.10 -33.46 8.94
CA LYS A 595 -13.46 -34.73 9.29
C LYS A 595 -13.60 -35.07 10.77
N SER A 596 -14.51 -34.41 11.49
CA SER A 596 -14.77 -34.71 12.89
C SER A 596 -15.43 -36.09 13.04
N GLU A 597 -15.06 -36.83 14.09
CA GLU A 597 -15.72 -38.10 14.44
C GLU A 597 -17.00 -37.87 15.27
N ASN A 598 -17.09 -36.72 15.96
CA ASN A 598 -18.21 -36.39 16.85
C ASN A 598 -19.26 -35.49 16.18
N ILE A 599 -18.90 -34.81 15.09
CA ILE A 599 -19.78 -33.90 14.35
C ILE A 599 -19.91 -34.40 12.92
N ARG A 600 -21.12 -34.77 12.52
CA ARG A 600 -21.44 -35.12 11.13
C ARG A 600 -22.07 -33.90 10.46
N CYS A 601 -21.54 -33.52 9.30
CA CYS A 601 -22.13 -32.46 8.48
C CYS A 601 -22.57 -33.05 7.13
N ASP A 602 -23.75 -32.66 6.66
CA ASP A 602 -24.24 -32.98 5.33
C ASP A 602 -24.95 -31.75 4.76
N PHE A 603 -24.92 -31.54 3.45
CA PHE A 603 -25.62 -30.43 2.81
C PHE A 603 -25.93 -30.68 1.35
N PHE A 604 -26.96 -30.01 0.87
CA PHE A 604 -27.22 -29.82 -0.56
C PHE A 604 -27.31 -28.32 -0.88
N VAL A 605 -27.07 -28.00 -2.15
CA VAL A 605 -27.25 -26.67 -2.72
C VAL A 605 -27.86 -26.88 -4.10
N HIS A 606 -29.10 -26.44 -4.28
CA HIS A 606 -29.80 -26.50 -5.57
C HIS A 606 -30.13 -25.09 -6.02
N GLN A 607 -29.49 -24.67 -7.11
CA GLN A 607 -29.68 -23.33 -7.65
C GLN A 607 -30.89 -23.33 -8.60
N LYS A 608 -31.71 -22.28 -8.54
CA LYS A 608 -32.97 -22.11 -9.27
C LYS A 608 -32.74 -22.07 -10.77
N LYS A 609 -31.66 -21.42 -11.24
CA LYS A 609 -31.39 -21.34 -12.68
C LYS A 609 -30.68 -22.60 -13.16
N THR A 610 -31.45 -23.53 -13.70
CA THR A 610 -30.94 -24.68 -14.44
C THR A 610 -30.81 -24.36 -15.94
N PHE A 611 -29.80 -24.92 -16.57
CA PHE A 611 -29.54 -24.77 -18.00
C PHE A 611 -28.81 -26.02 -18.52
N GLU A 612 -28.88 -26.22 -19.83
CA GLU A 612 -28.20 -27.32 -20.50
C GLU A 612 -27.25 -26.74 -21.54
N PHE A 613 -25.96 -27.07 -21.43
CA PHE A 613 -24.96 -26.64 -22.39
C PHE A 613 -24.14 -27.84 -22.85
N ARG A 614 -24.27 -28.20 -24.14
CA ARG A 614 -23.56 -29.34 -24.77
C ARG A 614 -23.81 -30.66 -24.02
N ASN A 615 -25.08 -31.01 -23.78
CA ASN A 615 -25.53 -32.22 -23.07
C ASN A 615 -25.03 -32.33 -21.62
N LYS A 616 -24.70 -31.19 -21.00
CA LYS A 616 -24.37 -31.10 -19.58
C LYS A 616 -25.36 -30.20 -18.91
N THR A 617 -26.02 -30.74 -17.89
CA THR A 617 -26.87 -29.96 -17.00
C THR A 617 -26.00 -29.19 -16.01
N GLY A 618 -26.32 -27.91 -15.86
CA GLY A 618 -25.68 -27.01 -14.92
C GLY A 618 -26.72 -26.18 -14.22
N ASP A 619 -26.38 -25.74 -13.03
CA ASP A 619 -27.18 -24.90 -12.16
C ASP A 619 -26.32 -23.72 -11.70
N LEU A 620 -26.95 -22.55 -11.51
CA LEU A 620 -26.26 -21.30 -11.23
C LEU A 620 -27.11 -20.42 -10.30
N GLY A 621 -26.54 -19.94 -9.19
CA GLY A 621 -27.25 -19.10 -8.23
C GLY A 621 -26.38 -18.63 -7.05
N GLY A 622 -27.02 -17.98 -6.08
CA GLY A 622 -26.43 -17.26 -4.95
C GLY A 622 -26.13 -18.08 -3.71
N ASP A 623 -26.68 -19.29 -3.60
CA ASP A 623 -26.52 -20.12 -2.41
C ASP A 623 -25.13 -20.78 -2.30
N ILE A 624 -24.62 -20.86 -1.07
CA ILE A 624 -23.32 -21.47 -0.76
C ILE A 624 -23.31 -22.18 0.59
N CYS A 625 -22.72 -23.39 0.60
CA CYS A 625 -22.45 -24.17 1.80
C CYS A 625 -20.95 -24.51 1.88
N ILE A 626 -20.35 -24.30 3.05
CA ILE A 626 -18.94 -24.62 3.30
C ILE A 626 -18.81 -25.26 4.68
N THR A 627 -18.04 -26.34 4.78
CA THR A 627 -17.60 -26.88 6.07
C THR A 627 -16.09 -27.10 6.10
N GLY A 628 -15.50 -27.08 7.30
CA GLY A 628 -14.10 -27.44 7.49
C GLY A 628 -13.72 -27.60 8.94
N ASN A 629 -12.46 -27.94 9.22
CA ASN A 629 -11.98 -28.12 10.59
C ASN A 629 -10.82 -27.17 10.91
N LEU A 630 -10.80 -26.69 12.15
CA LEU A 630 -9.80 -25.79 12.70
C LEU A 630 -9.22 -26.35 14.00
N LYS A 631 -8.04 -25.83 14.37
CA LYS A 631 -7.39 -26.08 15.66
C LYS A 631 -7.06 -24.75 16.32
N LEU A 632 -7.72 -24.44 17.43
CA LEU A 632 -7.54 -23.20 18.16
C LEU A 632 -6.95 -23.49 19.55
N GLY A 633 -6.00 -22.67 19.98
CA GLY A 633 -5.28 -22.81 21.25
C GLY A 633 -3.75 -22.73 21.09
N LYS A 634 -3.02 -23.22 22.10
CA LYS A 634 -1.56 -23.27 22.06
C LYS A 634 -1.08 -24.58 21.42
N PRO A 635 0.13 -24.65 20.85
CA PRO A 635 0.66 -25.88 20.26
C PRO A 635 0.58 -27.12 21.18
N ASP A 636 0.78 -26.91 22.49
CA ASP A 636 0.74 -27.96 23.52
C ASP A 636 -0.64 -28.19 24.14
N ASP A 637 -1.62 -27.33 23.85
CA ASP A 637 -2.98 -27.36 24.42
C ASP A 637 -3.95 -26.68 23.43
N PHE A 638 -4.44 -27.45 22.47
CA PHE A 638 -5.37 -27.00 21.43
C PHE A 638 -6.63 -27.84 21.41
N ARG A 639 -7.74 -27.22 21.02
CA ARG A 639 -9.01 -27.89 20.76
C ARG A 639 -9.33 -27.91 19.27
N ARG A 640 -10.12 -28.90 18.87
CA ARG A 640 -10.62 -29.05 17.50
C ARG A 640 -12.00 -28.40 17.39
N TYR A 641 -12.18 -27.66 16.31
CA TYR A 641 -13.42 -27.00 16.00
C TYR A 641 -13.86 -27.37 14.59
N THR A 642 -15.16 -27.54 14.40
CA THR A 642 -15.79 -27.69 13.10
C THR A 642 -16.42 -26.36 12.71
N MET A 643 -15.98 -25.79 11.59
CA MET A 643 -16.54 -24.60 10.98
C MET A 643 -17.63 -25.02 10.00
N VAL A 644 -18.80 -24.40 10.11
CA VAL A 644 -19.89 -24.53 9.15
C VAL A 644 -20.38 -23.17 8.73
N MET A 645 -20.76 -23.05 7.47
CA MET A 645 -21.33 -21.85 6.90
C MET A 645 -22.40 -22.21 5.88
N ASN A 646 -23.52 -21.53 5.97
CA ASN A 646 -24.53 -21.44 4.92
C ASN A 646 -24.78 -19.96 4.63
N GLY A 647 -24.94 -19.60 3.36
CA GLY A 647 -25.18 -18.22 2.97
C GLY A 647 -25.82 -18.12 1.60
N ASP A 648 -26.45 -16.98 1.36
CA ASP A 648 -27.17 -16.63 0.15
C ASP A 648 -26.78 -15.20 -0.28
N ALA A 649 -26.22 -15.11 -1.49
CA ALA A 649 -25.81 -13.87 -2.12
C ALA A 649 -26.95 -13.23 -2.91
N MET A 650 -27.17 -11.93 -2.71
CA MET A 650 -28.24 -11.18 -3.36
C MET A 650 -28.21 -11.30 -4.90
N GLY A 651 -29.26 -11.91 -5.46
CA GLY A 651 -29.58 -11.98 -6.89
C GLY A 651 -29.79 -13.42 -7.38
N LYS A 652 -30.67 -13.63 -8.36
CA LYS A 652 -31.16 -14.99 -8.74
C LYS A 652 -30.41 -15.73 -9.84
N SER A 653 -29.34 -15.15 -10.38
CA SER A 653 -28.64 -15.71 -11.54
C SER A 653 -27.17 -15.28 -11.52
N MET A 654 -26.65 -14.68 -12.59
CA MET A 654 -25.24 -14.31 -12.69
C MET A 654 -24.75 -13.40 -11.54
N GLN A 655 -25.61 -12.51 -11.02
CA GLN A 655 -25.27 -11.65 -9.88
C GLN A 655 -25.10 -12.44 -8.58
N GLY A 656 -26.06 -13.32 -8.27
CA GLY A 656 -25.97 -14.22 -7.10
C GLY A 656 -24.77 -15.14 -7.21
N ALA A 657 -24.58 -15.77 -8.38
CA ALA A 657 -23.42 -16.61 -8.64
C ALA A 657 -22.08 -15.87 -8.51
N GLY A 658 -22.04 -14.58 -8.88
CA GLY A 658 -20.88 -13.73 -8.63
C GLY A 658 -20.61 -13.56 -7.12
N GLY A 659 -21.65 -13.34 -6.33
CA GLY A 659 -21.54 -13.21 -4.88
C GLY A 659 -21.15 -14.51 -4.17
N SER A 660 -21.72 -15.65 -4.55
CA SER A 660 -21.36 -16.96 -4.01
C SER A 660 -19.92 -17.34 -4.37
N LEU A 661 -19.46 -17.01 -5.59
CA LEU A 661 -18.06 -17.14 -6.00
C LEU A 661 -17.11 -16.32 -5.12
N VAL A 662 -17.41 -15.03 -4.92
CA VAL A 662 -16.58 -14.14 -4.09
C VAL A 662 -16.51 -14.68 -2.66
N MET A 663 -17.66 -15.04 -2.09
CA MET A 663 -17.73 -15.58 -0.74
C MET A 663 -16.94 -16.89 -0.61
N GLY A 664 -17.11 -17.80 -1.57
CA GLY A 664 -16.39 -19.08 -1.61
C GLY A 664 -14.87 -18.91 -1.68
N VAL A 665 -14.38 -17.96 -2.49
CA VAL A 665 -12.94 -17.66 -2.60
C VAL A 665 -12.40 -17.06 -1.29
N VAL A 666 -13.12 -16.09 -0.70
CA VAL A 666 -12.70 -15.44 0.56
C VAL A 666 -12.65 -16.46 1.69
N MET A 667 -13.73 -17.23 1.88
CA MET A 667 -13.81 -18.24 2.94
C MET A 667 -12.79 -19.36 2.76
N ASN A 668 -12.58 -19.84 1.54
CA ASN A 668 -11.55 -20.85 1.28
C ASN A 668 -10.14 -20.30 1.55
N SER A 669 -9.89 -19.02 1.23
CA SER A 669 -8.62 -18.36 1.55
C SER A 669 -8.40 -18.23 3.07
N ILE A 670 -9.43 -17.82 3.82
CA ILE A 670 -9.42 -17.79 5.29
C ILE A 670 -9.11 -19.20 5.82
N MET A 671 -9.86 -20.20 5.38
CA MET A 671 -9.69 -21.59 5.83
C MET A 671 -8.32 -22.17 5.47
N ALA A 672 -7.78 -21.88 4.29
CA ALA A 672 -6.44 -22.32 3.90
C ALA A 672 -5.35 -21.71 4.79
N ARG A 673 -5.48 -20.42 5.17
CA ARG A 673 -4.54 -19.76 6.09
C ARG A 673 -4.69 -20.23 7.53
N SER A 674 -5.91 -20.59 7.93
CA SER A 674 -6.27 -21.01 9.28
C SER A 674 -6.01 -22.50 9.54
N ALA A 675 -6.22 -23.37 8.56
CA ALA A 675 -6.13 -24.84 8.68
C ALA A 675 -4.96 -25.47 7.90
N GLY A 676 -4.28 -24.70 7.03
CA GLY A 676 -3.19 -25.20 6.19
C GLY A 676 -2.02 -25.78 7.00
N ASN A 677 -1.38 -26.84 6.48
CA ASN A 677 -0.19 -27.47 7.08
C ASN A 677 -0.34 -27.93 8.54
N LYS A 678 -1.53 -28.36 8.97
CA LYS A 678 -1.84 -28.78 10.37
C LYS A 678 -1.56 -27.69 11.41
N ARG A 679 -1.62 -26.42 11.02
CA ARG A 679 -1.38 -25.26 11.89
C ARG A 679 -2.35 -25.24 13.07
N ILE A 680 -1.86 -24.77 14.21
CA ILE A 680 -2.64 -24.47 15.42
C ILE A 680 -2.63 -22.95 15.58
N LEU A 681 -3.80 -22.33 15.67
CA LEU A 681 -3.92 -20.89 15.82
C LEU A 681 -4.08 -20.52 17.29
N ASN A 682 -3.18 -19.70 17.80
CA ASN A 682 -3.28 -19.15 19.15
C ASN A 682 -4.31 -18.00 19.20
N ARG A 683 -5.59 -18.35 19.06
CA ARG A 683 -6.77 -17.47 19.04
C ARG A 683 -7.93 -18.14 19.77
N THR A 684 -8.89 -17.36 20.26
CA THR A 684 -10.17 -17.90 20.74
C THR A 684 -11.17 -18.06 19.58
N PRO A 685 -12.24 -18.87 19.72
CA PRO A 685 -13.29 -18.98 18.69
C PRO A 685 -13.97 -17.64 18.39
N GLU A 686 -14.17 -16.81 19.42
CA GLU A 686 -14.78 -15.48 19.31
C GLU A 686 -13.88 -14.50 18.55
N GLU A 687 -12.57 -14.48 18.85
CA GLU A 687 -11.60 -13.69 18.09
C GLU A 687 -11.56 -14.10 16.62
N TRP A 688 -11.55 -15.41 16.34
CA TRP A 688 -11.51 -15.91 14.97
C TRP A 688 -12.78 -15.54 14.18
N LEU A 689 -13.97 -15.68 14.77
CA LEU A 689 -15.22 -15.29 14.11
C LEU A 689 -15.31 -13.78 13.89
N THR A 690 -14.75 -12.98 14.80
CA THR A 690 -14.66 -11.52 14.64
C THR A 690 -13.76 -11.16 13.45
N ASP A 691 -12.57 -11.78 13.35
CA ASP A 691 -11.66 -11.59 12.21
C ASP A 691 -12.34 -11.98 10.88
N VAL A 692 -13.10 -13.09 10.87
CA VAL A 692 -13.86 -13.54 9.69
C VAL A 692 -14.94 -12.54 9.30
N TYR A 693 -15.73 -12.06 10.26
CA TYR A 693 -16.74 -11.04 9.99
C TYR A 693 -16.14 -9.77 9.40
N GLU A 694 -15.07 -9.24 10.00
CA GLU A 694 -14.41 -8.02 9.51
C GLU A 694 -13.87 -8.20 8.08
N GLU A 695 -13.21 -9.34 7.79
CA GLU A 695 -12.65 -9.61 6.46
C GLU A 695 -13.75 -9.76 5.41
N VAL A 696 -14.78 -10.57 5.67
CA VAL A 696 -15.87 -10.78 4.71
C VAL A 696 -16.70 -9.50 4.53
N ASN A 697 -17.07 -8.82 5.62
CA ASN A 697 -17.87 -7.59 5.54
C ASN A 697 -17.11 -6.48 4.80
N ALA A 698 -15.78 -6.36 4.99
CA ALA A 698 -14.98 -5.39 4.24
C ALA A 698 -14.95 -5.69 2.73
N VAL A 699 -14.87 -6.96 2.33
CA VAL A 699 -14.95 -7.37 0.92
C VAL A 699 -16.31 -6.99 0.34
N PHE A 700 -17.41 -7.32 1.02
CA PHE A 700 -18.74 -7.02 0.49
C PHE A 700 -19.08 -5.52 0.52
N LYS A 701 -18.56 -4.75 1.49
CA LYS A 701 -18.68 -3.28 1.51
C LYS A 701 -18.01 -2.62 0.29
N SER A 702 -17.00 -3.25 -0.30
CA SER A 702 -16.35 -2.72 -1.52
C SER A 702 -17.29 -2.67 -2.72
N PHE A 703 -18.35 -3.48 -2.74
CA PHE A 703 -19.40 -3.43 -3.78
C PHE A 703 -20.40 -2.27 -3.58
N SER A 704 -20.26 -1.47 -2.53
CA SER A 704 -21.09 -0.26 -2.29
C SER A 704 -22.60 -0.53 -2.35
N GLY A 705 -23.04 -1.68 -1.83
CA GLY A 705 -24.45 -2.09 -1.80
C GLY A 705 -24.99 -2.69 -3.11
N THR A 706 -24.19 -2.79 -4.17
CA THR A 706 -24.62 -3.48 -5.42
C THR A 706 -24.63 -5.01 -5.27
N MET A 707 -23.90 -5.54 -4.30
CA MET A 707 -23.86 -6.95 -3.94
C MET A 707 -23.71 -7.06 -2.42
N VAL A 708 -24.60 -7.84 -1.81
CA VAL A 708 -24.62 -8.13 -0.37
C VAL A 708 -24.89 -9.62 -0.20
N ILE A 709 -24.52 -10.17 0.95
CA ILE A 709 -24.71 -11.60 1.23
C ILE A 709 -25.29 -11.78 2.63
N SER A 710 -26.32 -12.62 2.73
CA SER A 710 -26.78 -13.15 4.01
C SER A 710 -25.97 -14.41 4.33
N ALA A 711 -25.53 -14.59 5.56
CA ALA A 711 -24.81 -15.79 5.94
C ALA A 711 -24.86 -16.08 7.43
N THR A 712 -24.88 -17.35 7.78
CA THR A 712 -24.65 -17.85 9.14
C THR A 712 -23.33 -18.60 9.17
N VAL A 713 -22.41 -18.16 10.03
CA VAL A 713 -21.09 -18.79 10.22
C VAL A 713 -20.96 -19.26 11.65
N MET A 714 -20.63 -20.55 11.84
CA MET A 714 -20.52 -21.16 13.16
C MET A 714 -19.18 -21.90 13.34
N LEU A 715 -18.66 -21.86 14.57
CA LEU A 715 -17.61 -22.73 15.08
C LEU A 715 -18.14 -23.60 16.21
N ILE A 716 -17.97 -24.91 16.07
CA ILE A 716 -18.48 -25.91 17.01
C ILE A 716 -17.30 -26.64 17.61
N ASP A 717 -17.19 -26.67 18.94
CA ASP A 717 -16.18 -27.47 19.65
C ASP A 717 -16.54 -28.97 19.50
N ASP A 718 -15.64 -29.73 18.86
CA ASP A 718 -15.83 -31.14 18.50
C ASP A 718 -16.09 -32.05 19.72
N GLU A 719 -15.63 -31.67 20.91
CA GLU A 719 -15.76 -32.51 22.11
C GLU A 719 -16.99 -32.13 22.93
N THR A 720 -17.25 -30.84 23.07
CA THR A 720 -18.28 -30.32 23.98
C THR A 720 -19.60 -29.98 23.29
N GLY A 721 -19.61 -29.77 21.97
CA GLY A 721 -20.81 -29.34 21.23
C GLY A 721 -21.18 -27.87 21.47
N LYS A 722 -20.30 -27.09 22.11
CA LYS A 722 -20.51 -25.66 22.28
C LYS A 722 -20.28 -24.93 20.95
N ILE A 723 -21.23 -24.08 20.57
CA ILE A 723 -21.22 -23.29 19.35
C ILE A 723 -20.87 -21.84 19.67
N TRP A 724 -20.04 -21.22 18.83
CA TRP A 724 -19.89 -19.78 18.67
C TRP A 724 -20.32 -19.43 17.25
N TYR A 725 -21.17 -18.42 17.07
CA TYR A 725 -21.68 -18.08 15.74
C TYR A 725 -22.09 -16.62 15.61
N PHE A 726 -22.25 -16.17 14.37
CA PHE A 726 -23.03 -15.00 14.04
C PHE A 726 -23.95 -15.32 12.86
N ASN A 727 -25.13 -14.71 12.85
CA ASN A 727 -26.08 -14.79 11.76
C ASN A 727 -26.29 -13.37 11.19
N ALA A 728 -25.90 -13.16 9.94
CA ALA A 728 -25.98 -11.90 9.22
C ALA A 728 -27.23 -11.84 8.35
N GLU A 729 -28.39 -11.60 8.97
CA GLU A 729 -29.71 -11.48 8.32
C GLU A 729 -30.00 -12.64 7.35
N HIS A 730 -29.62 -13.85 7.78
CA HIS A 730 -29.88 -15.12 7.12
C HIS A 730 -31.00 -15.86 7.90
N PRO A 731 -31.78 -16.75 7.28
CA PRO A 731 -32.87 -17.42 7.98
C PRO A 731 -32.39 -18.13 9.26
N TYR A 732 -33.24 -18.12 10.28
CA TYR A 732 -32.87 -18.65 11.59
C TYR A 732 -32.55 -20.14 11.53
N SER A 733 -31.56 -20.53 12.33
CA SER A 733 -31.04 -21.89 12.40
C SER A 733 -32.03 -22.76 13.20
N ILE A 734 -32.34 -23.94 12.67
CA ILE A 734 -33.35 -24.84 13.22
C ILE A 734 -32.66 -25.90 14.08
N LEU A 735 -32.99 -25.96 15.36
CA LEU A 735 -32.65 -27.06 16.25
C LEU A 735 -33.75 -28.13 16.18
N TYR A 736 -33.35 -29.34 15.82
CA TYR A 736 -34.18 -30.55 15.94
C TYR A 736 -33.70 -31.39 17.12
N ARG A 737 -34.55 -31.53 18.14
CA ARG A 737 -34.27 -32.27 19.38
C ARG A 737 -35.52 -33.04 19.81
N ASP A 738 -35.36 -34.33 20.11
CA ASP A 738 -36.41 -35.20 20.65
C ASP A 738 -37.72 -35.17 19.85
N GLY A 739 -37.64 -35.12 18.51
CA GLY A 739 -38.82 -35.10 17.65
C GLY A 739 -39.46 -33.72 17.47
N LYS A 740 -38.83 -32.64 17.93
CA LYS A 740 -39.35 -31.27 17.82
C LYS A 740 -38.35 -30.32 17.16
N ALA A 741 -38.85 -29.43 16.31
CA ALA A 741 -38.06 -28.40 15.65
C ALA A 741 -38.34 -27.02 16.26
N SER A 742 -37.29 -26.23 16.48
CA SER A 742 -37.39 -24.84 16.98
C SER A 742 -36.22 -23.99 16.51
N PHE A 743 -36.41 -22.69 16.31
CA PHE A 743 -35.30 -21.77 16.02
C PHE A 743 -34.41 -21.54 17.26
N ILE A 744 -33.09 -21.38 17.06
CA ILE A 744 -32.17 -21.01 18.15
C ILE A 744 -32.05 -19.49 18.33
N GLU A 745 -32.32 -18.71 17.28
CA GLU A 745 -32.38 -17.26 17.29
C GLU A 745 -33.80 -16.76 17.61
N ASN A 746 -33.89 -15.62 18.31
CA ASN A 746 -35.16 -14.99 18.70
C ASN A 746 -35.36 -13.59 18.08
N GLU A 747 -34.29 -12.95 17.61
CA GLU A 747 -34.31 -11.60 17.08
C GLU A 747 -33.13 -11.36 16.11
N LEU A 748 -33.31 -10.42 15.18
CA LEU A 748 -32.26 -10.00 14.25
C LEU A 748 -31.15 -9.25 15.00
N LYS A 749 -29.90 -9.69 14.82
CA LYS A 749 -28.73 -9.18 15.56
C LYS A 749 -27.66 -8.56 14.69
N LEU A 750 -27.70 -8.79 13.37
CA LEU A 750 -26.72 -8.28 12.43
C LEU A 750 -27.37 -8.17 11.04
N ARG A 751 -27.12 -7.08 10.32
CA ARG A 751 -27.53 -6.90 8.92
C ARG A 751 -26.70 -7.76 7.96
N LYS A 752 -27.21 -7.97 6.73
CA LYS A 752 -26.46 -8.64 5.64
C LYS A 752 -25.05 -8.06 5.49
N LEU A 753 -24.08 -8.92 5.21
CA LEU A 753 -22.69 -8.52 5.02
C LEU A 753 -22.58 -7.64 3.76
N GLY A 754 -21.88 -6.51 3.88
CA GLY A 754 -21.80 -5.48 2.86
C GLY A 754 -22.63 -4.22 3.13
N LEU A 755 -23.53 -4.25 4.13
CA LEU A 755 -24.29 -3.10 4.59
C LEU A 755 -23.75 -2.55 5.92
N ASP A 756 -24.08 -1.30 6.23
CA ASP A 756 -23.86 -0.75 7.56
C ASP A 756 -24.95 -1.28 8.51
N SER A 757 -24.52 -1.96 9.58
CA SER A 757 -25.42 -2.51 10.61
C SER A 757 -25.61 -1.49 11.74
N GLU A 758 -26.87 -1.24 12.09
CA GLU A 758 -27.26 -0.48 13.28
C GLU A 758 -26.99 -1.25 14.59
N TYR A 759 -26.84 -2.57 14.50
CA TYR A 759 -26.47 -3.44 15.61
C TYR A 759 -24.95 -3.63 15.67
N PRO A 760 -24.32 -3.54 16.86
CA PRO A 760 -22.91 -3.88 17.02
C PRO A 760 -22.69 -5.38 16.75
N PHE A 761 -21.56 -5.72 16.14
CA PHE A 761 -21.20 -7.12 15.91
C PHE A 761 -20.88 -7.80 17.25
N GLU A 762 -21.56 -8.91 17.52
CA GLU A 762 -21.37 -9.75 18.70
C GLU A 762 -21.42 -11.22 18.31
N VAL A 763 -20.50 -12.04 18.85
CA VAL A 763 -20.51 -13.49 18.65
C VAL A 763 -21.46 -14.12 19.67
N GLN A 764 -22.44 -14.86 19.17
CA GLN A 764 -23.41 -15.57 19.97
C GLN A 764 -22.92 -16.96 20.33
N THR A 765 -23.46 -17.54 21.42
CA THR A 765 -23.12 -18.89 21.83
C THR A 765 -24.35 -19.75 22.07
N PHE A 766 -24.28 -21.02 21.67
CA PHE A 766 -25.31 -22.02 21.91
C PHE A 766 -24.67 -23.36 22.35
N GLN A 767 -25.42 -24.25 22.99
CA GLN A 767 -24.91 -25.53 23.48
C GLN A 767 -25.71 -26.69 22.88
N LEU A 768 -25.05 -27.52 22.08
CA LEU A 768 -25.62 -28.79 21.60
C LEU A 768 -25.51 -29.88 22.67
N LEU A 769 -26.51 -30.74 22.70
CA LEU A 769 -26.53 -31.99 23.44
C LEU A 769 -26.30 -33.16 22.48
N PRO A 770 -25.70 -34.27 22.93
CA PRO A 770 -25.58 -35.48 22.12
C PRO A 770 -26.94 -35.92 21.57
N GLY A 771 -27.01 -36.18 20.26
CA GLY A 771 -28.24 -36.50 19.53
C GLY A 771 -28.90 -35.29 18.87
N ASP A 772 -28.51 -34.06 19.20
CA ASP A 772 -29.05 -32.87 18.55
C ASP A 772 -28.65 -32.80 17.08
N GLN A 773 -29.58 -32.29 16.28
CA GLN A 773 -29.35 -31.88 14.91
C GLN A 773 -29.65 -30.39 14.75
N LEU A 774 -28.70 -29.66 14.18
CA LEU A 774 -28.84 -28.26 13.81
C LEU A 774 -28.90 -28.14 12.29
N ILE A 775 -29.90 -27.44 11.76
CA ILE A 775 -30.12 -27.27 10.33
C ILE A 775 -30.06 -25.78 10.00
N LEU A 776 -29.16 -25.43 9.08
CA LEU A 776 -29.06 -24.12 8.44
C LEU A 776 -29.70 -24.20 7.06
N GLY A 777 -30.34 -23.14 6.59
CA GLY A 777 -30.83 -23.10 5.22
C GLY A 777 -31.14 -21.69 4.73
N SER A 778 -31.08 -21.51 3.41
CA SER A 778 -31.43 -20.26 2.73
C SER A 778 -32.93 -19.97 2.74
N ASP A 779 -33.30 -18.77 2.33
CA ASP A 779 -34.70 -18.30 2.28
C ASP A 779 -35.54 -19.03 1.23
N GLY A 780 -34.91 -19.71 0.27
CA GLY A 780 -35.61 -20.64 -0.63
C GLY A 780 -36.41 -21.74 0.05
N ARG A 781 -36.12 -22.05 1.33
CA ARG A 781 -36.95 -22.97 2.13
C ARG A 781 -38.32 -22.41 2.50
N ASP A 782 -38.46 -21.08 2.47
CA ASP A 782 -39.64 -20.31 2.87
C ASP A 782 -40.33 -19.67 1.63
N ASP A 783 -39.58 -19.38 0.56
CA ASP A 783 -40.02 -18.74 -0.71
C ASP A 783 -40.78 -19.68 -1.68
N ILE A 784 -41.89 -20.24 -1.20
CA ILE A 784 -42.74 -21.20 -1.91
C ILE A 784 -43.95 -20.50 -2.54
N ASP A 785 -44.19 -20.75 -3.83
CA ASP A 785 -45.45 -20.40 -4.51
C ASP A 785 -46.49 -21.50 -4.28
N LEU A 786 -47.53 -21.19 -3.51
CA LEU A 786 -48.59 -22.12 -3.13
C LEU A 786 -49.66 -22.30 -4.22
N THR A 787 -49.68 -21.44 -5.24
CA THR A 787 -50.69 -21.45 -6.31
C THR A 787 -50.05 -21.31 -7.70
N PRO A 788 -49.15 -22.24 -8.09
CA PRO A 788 -48.39 -22.13 -9.34
C PRO A 788 -49.28 -22.21 -10.61
N ASP A 789 -50.46 -22.81 -10.52
CA ASP A 789 -51.41 -22.99 -11.63
C ASP A 789 -52.47 -21.89 -11.75
N GLU A 790 -52.45 -20.87 -10.88
CA GLU A 790 -53.40 -19.75 -10.90
C GLU A 790 -52.78 -18.47 -11.47
N ASP A 791 -53.60 -17.61 -12.09
CA ASP A 791 -53.16 -16.31 -12.63
C ASP A 791 -52.62 -15.35 -11.54
N VAL A 792 -52.95 -15.61 -10.27
CA VAL A 792 -52.51 -14.82 -9.11
C VAL A 792 -51.64 -15.69 -8.20
N ARG A 793 -50.36 -15.38 -8.19
CA ARG A 793 -49.34 -16.05 -7.37
C ARG A 793 -49.48 -15.72 -5.88
N THR A 794 -49.53 -16.74 -5.02
CA THR A 794 -49.60 -16.60 -3.56
C THR A 794 -48.32 -17.16 -2.93
N ILE A 795 -47.49 -16.29 -2.35
CA ILE A 795 -46.25 -16.68 -1.67
C ILE A 795 -46.55 -17.11 -0.24
N ASN A 796 -45.85 -18.14 0.24
CA ASN A 796 -45.89 -18.53 1.64
C ASN A 796 -45.42 -17.37 2.56
N GLU A 797 -46.27 -16.96 3.49
CA GLU A 797 -45.94 -15.97 4.54
C GLU A 797 -45.71 -16.64 5.93
N ASP A 798 -45.88 -17.96 6.04
CA ASP A 798 -45.66 -18.71 7.29
C ASP A 798 -44.21 -19.19 7.42
N GLU A 799 -43.38 -18.37 8.08
CA GLU A 799 -41.98 -18.67 8.40
C GLU A 799 -41.80 -19.89 9.34
N THR A 800 -42.88 -20.41 9.95
CA THR A 800 -42.83 -21.60 10.81
C THR A 800 -43.14 -22.89 10.06
N MET A 801 -43.53 -22.82 8.80
CA MET A 801 -43.86 -23.98 7.98
C MET A 801 -42.68 -24.96 7.87
N VAL A 802 -41.46 -24.44 7.71
CA VAL A 802 -40.23 -25.25 7.64
C VAL A 802 -40.01 -26.09 8.91
N LEU A 803 -40.40 -25.61 10.09
CA LEU A 803 -40.28 -26.38 11.33
C LEU A 803 -41.14 -27.65 11.28
N ARG A 804 -42.35 -27.55 10.71
CA ARG A 804 -43.24 -28.71 10.51
C ARG A 804 -42.63 -29.71 9.54
N PHE A 805 -42.05 -29.25 8.44
CA PHE A 805 -41.35 -30.13 7.50
C PHE A 805 -40.15 -30.84 8.12
N VAL A 806 -39.39 -30.16 8.98
CA VAL A 806 -38.27 -30.77 9.73
C VAL A 806 -38.79 -31.83 10.71
N GLU A 807 -39.92 -31.60 11.38
CA GLU A 807 -40.55 -32.60 12.26
C GLU A 807 -41.09 -33.81 11.48
N GLU A 808 -41.74 -33.60 10.33
CA GLU A 808 -42.28 -34.66 9.47
C GLU A 808 -41.19 -35.53 8.82
N SER A 809 -40.01 -34.97 8.59
CA SER A 809 -38.86 -35.65 7.97
C SER A 809 -37.92 -36.33 8.97
N ASP A 810 -38.21 -36.33 10.26
CA ASP A 810 -37.28 -36.76 11.33
C ASP A 810 -35.90 -36.06 11.23
N GLY A 811 -35.88 -34.82 10.73
CA GLY A 811 -34.67 -34.04 10.50
C GLY A 811 -33.91 -34.36 9.21
N ASP A 812 -34.36 -35.26 8.33
CA ASP A 812 -33.67 -35.52 7.06
C ASP A 812 -33.84 -34.35 6.08
N ILE A 813 -32.75 -33.63 5.82
CA ILE A 813 -32.75 -32.44 4.96
C ILE A 813 -33.20 -32.72 3.51
N TYR A 814 -32.94 -33.92 2.97
CA TYR A 814 -33.38 -34.27 1.61
C TYR A 814 -34.88 -34.55 1.56
N GLU A 815 -35.43 -35.09 2.64
CA GLU A 815 -36.87 -35.28 2.78
C GLU A 815 -37.59 -33.96 3.04
N VAL A 816 -36.98 -33.03 3.80
CA VAL A 816 -37.46 -31.64 3.91
C VAL A 816 -37.55 -31.00 2.54
N GLU A 817 -36.53 -31.14 1.69
CA GLU A 817 -36.55 -30.62 0.32
C GLU A 817 -37.74 -31.18 -0.48
N ARG A 818 -38.01 -32.49 -0.36
CA ARG A 818 -39.14 -33.14 -1.02
C ARG A 818 -40.48 -32.59 -0.52
N LEU A 819 -40.62 -32.37 0.79
CA LEU A 819 -41.83 -31.79 1.40
C LEU A 819 -42.05 -30.34 0.95
N VAL A 820 -40.98 -29.54 0.89
CA VAL A 820 -41.01 -28.17 0.36
C VAL A 820 -41.49 -28.16 -1.11
N LYS A 821 -40.93 -29.02 -1.97
CA LYS A 821 -41.35 -29.15 -3.38
C LYS A 821 -42.79 -29.63 -3.54
N ASN A 822 -43.30 -30.45 -2.61
CA ASN A 822 -44.68 -30.92 -2.64
C ASN A 822 -45.68 -29.85 -2.18
N ALA A 823 -45.22 -28.87 -1.37
CA ALA A 823 -46.06 -27.79 -0.89
C ALA A 823 -46.31 -26.70 -1.97
N GLY A 824 -45.41 -26.56 -2.94
CA GLY A 824 -45.52 -25.62 -4.04
C GLY A 824 -44.21 -25.44 -4.81
N ASP A 825 -44.19 -24.49 -5.75
CA ASP A 825 -43.00 -24.22 -6.56
C ASP A 825 -42.02 -23.32 -5.81
N ILE A 826 -40.78 -23.78 -5.63
CA ILE A 826 -39.69 -23.00 -5.00
C ILE A 826 -39.30 -21.85 -5.93
N THR A 827 -39.19 -20.63 -5.41
CA THR A 827 -39.01 -19.45 -6.26
C THR A 827 -37.69 -18.70 -6.11
N ASP A 828 -36.81 -19.24 -5.26
CA ASP A 828 -35.41 -18.86 -5.15
C ASP A 828 -34.46 -20.08 -5.11
N ASP A 829 -33.17 -19.82 -4.97
CA ASP A 829 -32.15 -20.85 -4.69
C ASP A 829 -32.42 -21.51 -3.34
N ILE A 830 -32.19 -22.83 -3.23
CA ILE A 830 -32.41 -23.57 -1.97
C ILE A 830 -31.15 -24.32 -1.54
N SER A 831 -30.77 -24.13 -0.29
CA SER A 831 -29.68 -24.85 0.35
C SER A 831 -30.06 -25.21 1.77
N MET A 832 -29.61 -26.40 2.19
CA MET A 832 -29.72 -26.80 3.59
C MET A 832 -28.44 -27.52 4.01
N LEU A 833 -27.98 -27.21 5.21
CA LEU A 833 -26.81 -27.79 5.85
C LEU A 833 -27.21 -28.34 7.23
N SER A 834 -27.07 -29.65 7.40
CA SER A 834 -27.29 -30.35 8.66
C SER A 834 -25.99 -30.56 9.42
N VAL A 835 -26.05 -30.37 10.73
CA VAL A 835 -24.98 -30.66 11.68
C VAL A 835 -25.52 -31.53 12.81
N VAL A 836 -25.00 -32.75 12.95
CA VAL A 836 -25.42 -33.70 14.00
C VAL A 836 -24.28 -33.92 14.99
N PHE A 837 -24.55 -33.72 16.28
CA PHE A 837 -23.56 -33.90 17.36
C PHE A 837 -23.74 -35.23 18.09
N LYS A 838 -22.72 -36.09 18.07
CA LYS A 838 -22.64 -37.37 18.80
C LYS A 838 -23.92 -38.21 18.77
N SER A 839 -24.33 -38.65 17.58
CA SER A 839 -25.49 -39.56 17.42
C SER A 839 -25.09 -41.03 17.60
N GLU A 840 -25.88 -41.78 18.37
CA GLU A 840 -25.72 -43.24 18.58
C GLU A 840 -26.46 -44.09 17.52
N LYS A 841 -27.14 -43.50 16.52
CA LYS A 841 -27.88 -44.27 15.50
C LYS A 841 -26.98 -44.82 14.38
N SER A 842 -27.20 -46.10 14.06
CA SER A 842 -26.63 -46.94 12.97
C SER A 842 -26.59 -46.23 11.60
N PRO A 843 -25.67 -46.61 10.67
CA PRO A 843 -25.47 -45.90 9.41
C PRO A 843 -26.65 -46.15 8.47
N ILE A 844 -27.42 -45.11 8.21
CA ILE A 844 -28.37 -45.06 7.09
C ILE A 844 -27.73 -44.18 6.01
N HIS A 845 -27.65 -44.74 4.81
CA HIS A 845 -27.04 -44.24 3.57
C HIS A 845 -25.53 -44.00 3.58
N HIS A 846 -24.79 -45.10 3.53
CA HIS A 846 -23.49 -45.12 2.85
C HIS A 846 -23.68 -44.77 1.37
N ALA A 847 -22.90 -43.80 0.90
CA ALA A 847 -22.46 -43.72 -0.50
C ALA A 847 -21.97 -45.11 -0.96
N PRO A 848 -22.27 -45.55 -2.19
CA PRO A 848 -22.16 -46.95 -2.58
C PRO A 848 -20.72 -47.48 -2.43
N THR A 849 -20.53 -48.46 -1.55
CA THR A 849 -19.28 -49.21 -1.40
C THR A 849 -19.20 -50.39 -2.39
N LYS A 850 -17.95 -50.75 -2.70
CA LYS A 850 -17.43 -51.52 -3.84
C LYS A 850 -17.96 -52.94 -4.11
N ASP A 851 -18.93 -53.51 -3.38
CA ASP A 851 -19.39 -54.90 -3.58
C ASP A 851 -20.84 -55.08 -4.08
N ASP A 852 -21.66 -54.03 -4.18
CA ASP A 852 -23.06 -54.14 -4.64
C ASP A 852 -23.29 -53.89 -6.14
N LEU A 853 -22.24 -53.61 -6.92
CA LEU A 853 -22.36 -53.33 -8.35
C LEU A 853 -22.54 -54.58 -9.24
N SER A 854 -22.66 -55.76 -8.65
CA SER A 854 -22.84 -56.99 -9.43
C SER A 854 -24.31 -57.32 -9.72
N HIS A 855 -25.30 -56.73 -9.02
CA HIS A 855 -26.73 -57.02 -9.20
C HIS A 855 -27.61 -55.75 -9.20
N GLN A 856 -27.34 -54.79 -10.08
CA GLN A 856 -28.34 -53.78 -10.47
C GLN A 856 -29.01 -54.19 -11.80
N PRO A 857 -30.36 -54.16 -11.91
CA PRO A 857 -31.03 -54.35 -13.19
C PRO A 857 -30.61 -53.24 -14.17
N ILE A 858 -30.54 -53.57 -15.46
CA ILE A 858 -30.08 -52.68 -16.53
C ILE A 858 -30.95 -51.42 -16.68
N ASP A 859 -32.17 -51.41 -16.12
CA ASP A 859 -33.20 -50.40 -16.36
C ASP A 859 -32.95 -49.02 -15.72
N ASP A 860 -32.21 -48.91 -14.62
CA ASP A 860 -32.07 -47.64 -13.88
C ASP A 860 -30.96 -46.70 -14.41
N PHE A 861 -30.26 -47.06 -15.50
CA PHE A 861 -29.11 -46.28 -15.98
C PHE A 861 -29.36 -45.42 -17.22
N PHE A 862 -30.48 -45.60 -17.89
CA PHE A 862 -30.91 -44.74 -18.98
C PHE A 862 -32.22 -44.10 -18.57
N GLU A 863 -32.28 -42.76 -18.49
CA GLU A 863 -33.55 -42.07 -18.32
C GLU A 863 -34.50 -42.49 -19.45
N THR A 864 -35.71 -42.91 -19.10
CA THR A 864 -36.79 -43.16 -20.07
C THR A 864 -37.13 -41.83 -20.77
N PRO A 865 -36.90 -41.71 -22.08
CA PRO A 865 -37.28 -40.50 -22.80
C PRO A 865 -38.80 -40.44 -22.89
N GLY A 866 -39.39 -39.30 -22.54
CA GLY A 866 -40.84 -39.07 -22.65
C GLY A 866 -41.38 -39.30 -24.06
N ASP A 867 -42.51 -40.00 -24.12
CA ASP A 867 -43.58 -40.23 -25.12
C ASP A 867 -43.42 -39.99 -26.64
N ASP A 868 -42.31 -39.49 -27.19
CA ASP A 868 -42.08 -39.46 -28.65
C ASP A 868 -41.36 -40.74 -29.11
N TRP A 869 -42.14 -41.82 -29.24
CA TRP A 869 -41.74 -43.08 -29.87
C TRP A 869 -42.50 -43.29 -31.20
N ASP A 870 -41.77 -43.33 -32.31
CA ASP A 870 -42.25 -44.01 -33.51
C ASP A 870 -42.13 -45.53 -33.26
N GLU A 871 -43.24 -46.21 -33.05
CA GLU A 871 -43.35 -47.69 -32.91
C GLU A 871 -42.75 -48.48 -34.10
N ALA A 872 -42.24 -47.81 -35.13
CA ALA A 872 -41.72 -48.43 -36.36
C ALA A 872 -40.21 -48.79 -36.32
N LEU A 873 -39.44 -48.36 -35.32
CA LEU A 873 -37.98 -48.57 -35.33
C LEU A 873 -37.59 -49.93 -34.72
N THR A 874 -37.47 -50.96 -35.57
CA THR A 874 -36.89 -52.25 -35.17
C THR A 874 -35.41 -52.09 -34.73
N THR A 875 -34.89 -52.99 -33.87
CA THR A 875 -33.49 -52.97 -33.40
C THR A 875 -32.47 -52.97 -34.56
N VAL A 876 -32.84 -53.51 -35.72
CA VAL A 876 -32.05 -53.47 -36.96
C VAL A 876 -32.09 -52.09 -37.62
N GLY A 877 -33.26 -51.45 -37.66
CA GLY A 877 -33.41 -50.09 -38.17
C GLY A 877 -32.64 -49.06 -37.33
N ALA A 878 -32.70 -49.20 -36.01
CA ALA A 878 -31.96 -48.35 -35.09
C ALA A 878 -30.43 -48.47 -35.25
N PHE A 879 -29.92 -49.67 -35.56
CA PHE A 879 -28.49 -49.86 -35.83
C PHE A 879 -28.04 -49.15 -37.13
N GLU A 880 -28.81 -49.25 -38.21
CA GLU A 880 -28.47 -48.59 -39.48
C GLU A 880 -28.63 -47.07 -39.39
N GLU A 881 -29.64 -46.58 -38.67
CA GLU A 881 -29.81 -45.16 -38.40
C GLU A 881 -28.69 -44.60 -37.52
N GLY A 882 -28.38 -45.26 -36.40
CA GLY A 882 -27.27 -44.87 -35.52
C GLY A 882 -25.94 -44.85 -36.27
N LYS A 883 -25.73 -45.79 -37.19
CA LYS A 883 -24.54 -45.82 -38.04
C LYS A 883 -24.51 -44.70 -39.08
N ALA A 884 -25.63 -44.39 -39.71
CA ALA A 884 -25.75 -43.27 -40.66
C ALA A 884 -25.51 -41.92 -39.96
N LEU A 885 -26.12 -41.72 -38.79
CA LEU A 885 -25.93 -40.52 -37.96
C LEU A 885 -24.46 -40.36 -37.55
N TYR A 886 -23.80 -41.44 -37.14
CA TYR A 886 -22.38 -41.41 -36.82
C TYR A 886 -21.50 -41.08 -38.04
N GLN A 887 -21.83 -41.60 -39.23
CA GLN A 887 -21.11 -41.27 -40.48
C GLN A 887 -21.31 -39.80 -40.90
N ASN A 888 -22.47 -39.23 -40.61
CA ASN A 888 -22.80 -37.82 -40.85
C ASN A 888 -22.19 -36.88 -39.79
N GLY A 889 -21.49 -37.41 -38.78
CA GLY A 889 -20.87 -36.63 -37.70
C GLY A 889 -21.82 -36.27 -36.56
N GLU A 890 -23.06 -36.73 -36.59
CA GLU A 890 -24.10 -36.50 -35.56
C GLU A 890 -23.96 -37.53 -34.42
N ILE A 891 -22.81 -37.51 -33.74
CA ILE A 891 -22.42 -38.53 -32.76
C ILE A 891 -23.42 -38.63 -31.59
N GLU A 892 -23.91 -37.50 -31.07
CA GLU A 892 -24.86 -37.50 -29.95
C GLU A 892 -26.19 -38.16 -30.31
N ARG A 893 -26.75 -37.85 -31.49
CA ARG A 893 -27.98 -38.48 -31.97
C ARG A 893 -27.77 -39.98 -32.24
N ALA A 894 -26.61 -40.34 -32.78
CA ALA A 894 -26.23 -41.74 -32.94
C ALA A 894 -26.19 -42.48 -31.59
N ILE A 895 -25.65 -41.85 -30.55
CA ILE A 895 -25.63 -42.41 -29.19
C ILE A 895 -27.06 -42.55 -28.67
N THR A 896 -27.92 -41.53 -28.79
CA THR A 896 -29.31 -41.58 -28.32
C THR A 896 -30.12 -42.71 -28.97
N VAL A 897 -30.04 -42.84 -30.31
CA VAL A 897 -30.71 -43.92 -31.04
C VAL A 897 -30.17 -45.29 -30.61
N MET A 898 -28.85 -45.39 -30.43
CA MET A 898 -28.20 -46.63 -29.99
C MET A 898 -28.47 -46.97 -28.51
N LYS A 899 -28.63 -45.98 -27.63
CA LYS A 899 -29.05 -46.15 -26.22
C LYS A 899 -30.48 -46.72 -26.17
N LYS A 900 -31.39 -46.16 -26.97
CA LYS A 900 -32.76 -46.69 -27.12
C LYS A 900 -32.77 -48.13 -27.64
N ALA A 901 -31.92 -48.44 -28.63
CA ALA A 901 -31.77 -49.80 -29.16
C ALA A 901 -31.16 -50.78 -28.15
N PHE A 902 -30.24 -50.32 -27.30
CA PHE A 902 -29.65 -51.10 -26.22
C PHE A 902 -30.68 -51.48 -25.15
N LEU A 903 -31.56 -50.54 -24.76
CA LEU A 903 -32.67 -50.83 -23.83
C LEU A 903 -33.62 -51.89 -24.37
N ALA A 904 -33.88 -51.90 -25.69
CA ALA A 904 -34.78 -52.88 -26.32
C ALA A 904 -34.17 -54.29 -26.44
N ASP A 905 -32.86 -54.41 -26.63
CA ASP A 905 -32.15 -55.70 -26.69
C ASP A 905 -30.73 -55.59 -26.10
N PRO A 906 -30.59 -55.65 -24.75
CA PRO A 906 -29.31 -55.45 -24.07
C PRO A 906 -28.25 -56.52 -24.36
N ASN A 907 -28.66 -57.69 -24.87
CA ASN A 907 -27.77 -58.82 -25.15
C ASN A 907 -27.23 -58.81 -26.58
N ASN A 908 -27.58 -57.80 -27.39
CA ASN A 908 -27.18 -57.74 -28.79
C ASN A 908 -25.73 -57.28 -28.95
N GLN A 909 -24.84 -58.24 -29.15
CA GLN A 909 -23.39 -57.99 -29.25
C GLN A 909 -23.01 -56.99 -30.37
N LYS A 910 -23.78 -56.91 -31.46
CA LYS A 910 -23.52 -55.97 -32.57
C LYS A 910 -23.89 -54.53 -32.18
N LEU A 911 -25.00 -54.35 -31.46
CA LEU A 911 -25.40 -53.05 -30.91
C LEU A 911 -24.44 -52.61 -29.81
N ASN A 912 -24.10 -53.49 -28.87
CA ASN A 912 -23.21 -53.18 -27.74
C ASN A 912 -21.82 -52.78 -28.21
N LYS A 913 -21.27 -53.50 -29.19
CA LYS A 913 -19.98 -53.16 -29.82
C LYS A 913 -19.98 -51.76 -30.42
N PHE A 914 -21.06 -51.39 -31.12
CA PHE A 914 -21.14 -50.11 -31.80
C PHE A 914 -21.45 -48.97 -30.81
N LEU A 915 -22.39 -49.18 -29.88
CA LEU A 915 -22.68 -48.22 -28.80
C LEU A 915 -21.44 -47.96 -27.94
N GLY A 916 -20.69 -48.99 -27.53
CA GLY A 916 -19.46 -48.80 -26.77
C GLY A 916 -18.40 -47.97 -27.50
N LEU A 917 -18.22 -48.18 -28.82
CA LEU A 917 -17.30 -47.41 -29.65
C LEU A 917 -17.77 -45.96 -29.87
N VAL A 918 -19.04 -45.79 -30.19
CA VAL A 918 -19.62 -44.47 -30.48
C VAL A 918 -19.66 -43.64 -29.20
N SER A 919 -20.05 -44.22 -28.05
CA SER A 919 -20.01 -43.55 -26.75
C SER A 919 -18.59 -43.16 -26.35
N TYR A 920 -17.58 -44.01 -26.58
CA TYR A 920 -16.19 -43.64 -26.34
C TYR A 920 -15.75 -42.44 -27.20
N LYS A 921 -16.12 -42.42 -28.49
CA LYS A 921 -15.80 -41.31 -29.39
C LYS A 921 -16.60 -40.04 -29.11
N GLY A 922 -17.85 -40.19 -28.65
CA GLY A 922 -18.71 -39.12 -28.15
C GLY A 922 -18.31 -38.59 -26.78
N LYS A 923 -17.34 -39.23 -26.11
CA LYS A 923 -16.84 -38.89 -24.76
C LYS A 923 -17.83 -39.16 -23.62
N GLU A 924 -18.83 -40.00 -23.88
CA GLU A 924 -19.77 -40.59 -22.92
C GLU A 924 -19.10 -41.81 -22.26
N TYR A 925 -18.07 -41.55 -21.44
CA TYR A 925 -17.16 -42.58 -20.94
C TYR A 925 -17.81 -43.54 -19.93
N ASP A 926 -18.82 -43.09 -19.20
CA ASP A 926 -19.64 -43.86 -18.27
C ASP A 926 -20.46 -44.94 -19.00
N ILE A 927 -21.18 -44.56 -20.06
CA ILE A 927 -21.92 -45.49 -20.91
C ILE A 927 -20.96 -46.40 -21.66
N ALA A 928 -19.87 -45.83 -22.21
CA ALA A 928 -18.85 -46.62 -22.88
C ALA A 928 -18.24 -47.68 -21.93
N ALA A 929 -17.89 -47.32 -20.70
CA ALA A 929 -17.32 -48.26 -19.74
C ALA A 929 -18.28 -49.40 -19.40
N LYS A 930 -19.56 -49.10 -19.16
CA LYS A 930 -20.57 -50.12 -18.84
C LYS A 930 -20.86 -51.05 -20.03
N VAL A 931 -21.19 -50.48 -21.18
CA VAL A 931 -21.54 -51.25 -22.38
C VAL A 931 -20.35 -52.09 -22.85
N LEU A 932 -19.13 -51.55 -22.80
CA LEU A 932 -17.92 -52.32 -23.11
C LEU A 932 -17.63 -53.41 -22.09
N THR A 933 -17.90 -53.18 -20.80
CA THR A 933 -17.76 -54.21 -19.76
C THR A 933 -18.69 -55.39 -20.03
N GLU A 934 -19.96 -55.15 -20.38
CA GLU A 934 -20.91 -56.20 -20.75
C GLU A 934 -20.53 -56.89 -22.07
N PHE A 935 -20.16 -56.12 -23.10
CA PHE A 935 -19.70 -56.66 -24.39
C PHE A 935 -18.49 -57.60 -24.23
N LEU A 936 -17.54 -57.25 -23.37
CA LEU A 936 -16.31 -58.01 -23.16
C LEU A 936 -16.48 -59.25 -22.27
N LYS A 937 -17.60 -59.42 -21.56
CA LYS A 937 -17.91 -60.67 -20.81
C LYS A 937 -18.09 -61.87 -21.73
N GLU A 938 -18.65 -61.68 -22.93
CA GLU A 938 -18.89 -62.77 -23.89
C GLU A 938 -17.92 -62.75 -25.09
N ASN A 939 -17.16 -61.65 -25.28
CA ASN A 939 -16.25 -61.45 -26.41
C ASN A 939 -14.83 -61.09 -25.96
N GLU A 940 -14.19 -61.99 -25.21
CA GLU A 940 -12.85 -61.76 -24.62
C GLU A 940 -11.75 -61.44 -25.64
N GLY A 941 -11.87 -61.89 -26.91
CA GLY A 941 -10.82 -61.80 -27.94
C GLY A 941 -10.58 -60.44 -28.61
N SER A 942 -11.14 -59.34 -28.12
CA SER A 942 -11.15 -58.04 -28.84
C SER A 942 -10.25 -56.98 -28.17
N GLY A 943 -8.93 -57.04 -28.41
CA GLY A 943 -7.92 -56.17 -27.77
C GLY A 943 -8.15 -54.64 -27.91
N GLU A 944 -8.69 -54.18 -29.03
CA GLU A 944 -9.01 -52.75 -29.26
C GLU A 944 -10.09 -52.23 -28.29
N TYR A 945 -11.06 -53.08 -27.95
CA TYR A 945 -12.18 -52.70 -27.07
C TYR A 945 -11.77 -52.73 -25.60
N TRP A 946 -10.82 -53.60 -25.21
CA TRP A 946 -10.16 -53.52 -23.92
C TRP A 946 -9.40 -52.19 -23.75
N TYR A 947 -8.78 -51.68 -24.82
CA TYR A 947 -8.15 -50.35 -24.79
C TYR A 947 -9.17 -49.22 -24.63
N TYR A 948 -10.31 -49.27 -25.35
CA TYR A 948 -11.38 -48.27 -25.17
C TYR A 948 -11.98 -48.31 -23.77
N LEU A 949 -12.20 -49.50 -23.19
CA LEU A 949 -12.64 -49.64 -21.81
C LEU A 949 -11.62 -49.04 -20.84
N ALA A 950 -10.33 -49.35 -21.02
CA ALA A 950 -9.27 -48.82 -20.18
C ALA A 950 -9.18 -47.28 -20.22
N MET A 951 -9.37 -46.69 -21.39
CA MET A 951 -9.35 -45.23 -21.55
C MET A 951 -10.62 -44.59 -20.95
N SER A 952 -11.78 -45.20 -21.13
CA SER A 952 -13.05 -44.76 -20.51
C SER A 952 -12.95 -44.78 -18.98
N GLU A 953 -12.52 -45.91 -18.39
CA GLU A 953 -12.36 -46.04 -16.92
C GLU A 953 -11.32 -45.06 -16.35
N LYS A 954 -10.23 -44.80 -17.09
CA LYS A 954 -9.25 -43.77 -16.71
C LYS A 954 -9.88 -42.37 -16.70
N LYS A 955 -10.73 -42.06 -17.68
CA LYS A 955 -11.42 -40.75 -17.76
C LYS A 955 -12.45 -40.57 -16.66
N LEU A 956 -13.03 -41.66 -16.16
CA LEU A 956 -13.91 -41.70 -14.99
C LEU A 956 -13.16 -41.67 -13.65
N GLY A 957 -11.82 -41.70 -13.65
CA GLY A 957 -11.01 -41.70 -12.42
C GLY A 957 -10.85 -43.08 -11.76
N ASN A 958 -11.39 -44.15 -12.36
CA ASN A 958 -11.33 -45.52 -11.85
C ASN A 958 -10.00 -46.20 -12.24
N TYR A 959 -8.88 -45.67 -11.72
CA TYR A 959 -7.54 -46.07 -12.18
C TYR A 959 -7.21 -47.56 -11.99
N GLU A 960 -7.75 -48.21 -10.95
CA GLU A 960 -7.57 -49.66 -10.73
C GLU A 960 -8.24 -50.50 -11.83
N ARG A 961 -9.45 -50.13 -12.26
CA ARG A 961 -10.18 -50.81 -13.34
C ARG A 961 -9.55 -50.50 -14.69
N ALA A 962 -9.14 -49.25 -14.89
CA ALA A 962 -8.39 -48.82 -16.07
C ALA A 962 -7.09 -49.61 -16.23
N LEU A 963 -6.36 -49.86 -15.13
CA LEU A 963 -5.13 -50.65 -15.15
C LEU A 963 -5.40 -52.10 -15.56
N LYS A 964 -6.43 -52.74 -14.99
CA LYS A 964 -6.82 -54.12 -15.34
C LYS A 964 -7.20 -54.22 -16.82
N ALA A 965 -8.08 -53.34 -17.31
CA ALA A 965 -8.49 -53.34 -18.71
C ALA A 965 -7.32 -53.06 -19.67
N ALA A 966 -6.39 -52.17 -19.30
CA ALA A 966 -5.20 -51.87 -20.10
C ALA A 966 -4.22 -53.06 -20.13
N GLN A 967 -4.13 -53.85 -19.05
CA GLN A 967 -3.34 -55.08 -19.00
C GLN A 967 -3.94 -56.18 -19.86
N GLU A 968 -5.27 -56.32 -19.88
CA GLU A 968 -5.94 -57.23 -20.81
C GLU A 968 -5.69 -56.81 -22.26
N ALA A 969 -5.82 -55.51 -22.60
CA ALA A 969 -5.47 -55.00 -23.92
C ALA A 969 -4.02 -55.31 -24.33
N LEU A 970 -3.08 -55.27 -23.38
CA LEU A 970 -1.66 -55.58 -23.61
C LEU A 970 -1.41 -57.05 -23.97
N LYS A 971 -2.25 -57.99 -23.51
CA LYS A 971 -2.11 -59.42 -23.86
C LYS A 971 -2.38 -59.67 -25.34
N TYR A 972 -3.32 -58.93 -25.92
CA TYR A 972 -3.74 -59.08 -27.31
C TYR A 972 -2.86 -58.29 -28.28
N ASP A 973 -2.43 -57.09 -27.88
CA ASP A 973 -1.51 -56.26 -28.67
C ASP A 973 -0.37 -55.72 -27.78
N PRO A 974 0.72 -56.51 -27.60
CA PRO A 974 1.82 -56.16 -26.72
C PRO A 974 2.62 -54.92 -27.15
N GLU A 975 2.53 -54.52 -28.41
CA GLU A 975 3.25 -53.37 -28.99
C GLU A 975 2.33 -52.19 -29.28
N ASN A 976 1.08 -52.23 -28.80
CA ASN A 976 0.15 -51.11 -28.94
C ASN A 976 0.69 -49.86 -28.26
N PHE A 977 1.26 -48.96 -29.06
CA PHE A 977 1.91 -47.75 -28.58
C PHE A 977 0.98 -46.90 -27.71
N GLN A 978 -0.29 -46.79 -28.11
CA GLN A 978 -1.27 -45.97 -27.42
C GLN A 978 -1.68 -46.60 -26.07
N ASN A 979 -1.77 -47.93 -26.00
CA ASN A 979 -2.02 -48.64 -24.75
C ASN A 979 -0.80 -48.60 -23.80
N LEU A 980 0.43 -48.65 -24.33
CA LEU A 980 1.66 -48.53 -23.52
C LEU A 980 1.76 -47.14 -22.84
N ILE A 981 1.41 -46.07 -23.56
CA ILE A 981 1.29 -44.73 -22.96
C ILE A 981 0.22 -44.72 -21.87
N ASN A 982 -0.93 -45.36 -22.13
CA ASN A 982 -2.02 -45.41 -21.17
C ASN A 982 -1.62 -46.18 -19.89
N LEU A 983 -0.99 -47.34 -20.03
CA LEU A 983 -0.46 -48.14 -18.93
C LEU A 983 0.55 -47.37 -18.08
N ALA A 984 1.43 -46.62 -18.72
CA ALA A 984 2.42 -45.83 -18.01
C ALA A 984 1.77 -44.69 -17.21
N ASP A 985 0.82 -43.97 -17.80
CA ASP A 985 0.12 -42.87 -17.15
C ASP A 985 -0.79 -43.35 -16.02
N VAL A 986 -1.54 -44.44 -16.22
CA VAL A 986 -2.37 -45.05 -15.16
C VAL A 986 -1.51 -45.61 -14.02
N SER A 987 -0.38 -46.26 -14.34
CA SER A 987 0.56 -46.75 -13.30
C SER A 987 1.16 -45.61 -12.48
N ARG A 988 1.46 -44.47 -13.12
CA ARG A 988 1.90 -43.24 -12.45
C ARG A 988 0.82 -42.68 -11.53
N LEU A 989 -0.43 -42.62 -12.00
CA LEU A 989 -1.57 -42.12 -11.22
C LEU A 989 -1.87 -42.98 -9.99
N LEU A 990 -1.59 -44.28 -10.05
CA LEU A 990 -1.67 -45.22 -8.92
C LEU A 990 -0.42 -45.22 -8.01
N GLY A 991 0.59 -44.38 -8.30
CA GLY A 991 1.82 -44.30 -7.51
C GLY A 991 2.85 -45.40 -7.77
N ASN A 992 2.64 -46.28 -8.75
CA ASN A 992 3.55 -47.36 -9.11
C ASN A 992 4.60 -46.90 -10.15
N VAL A 993 5.58 -46.13 -9.69
CA VAL A 993 6.59 -45.45 -10.53
C VAL A 993 7.45 -46.45 -11.34
N ASP A 994 7.86 -47.58 -10.77
CA ASP A 994 8.72 -48.56 -11.46
C ASP A 994 8.03 -49.19 -12.67
N ARG A 995 6.74 -49.53 -12.52
CA ARG A 995 5.92 -50.06 -13.61
C ARG A 995 5.66 -48.99 -14.67
N ALA A 996 5.41 -47.75 -14.24
CA ALA A 996 5.22 -46.62 -15.15
C ALA A 996 6.48 -46.38 -16.01
N LEU A 997 7.67 -46.47 -15.41
CA LEU A 997 8.95 -46.33 -16.12
C LEU A 997 9.16 -47.45 -17.14
N THR A 998 8.83 -48.69 -16.77
CA THR A 998 8.92 -49.85 -17.67
C THR A 998 8.07 -49.65 -18.94
N TYR A 999 6.81 -49.23 -18.78
CA TYR A 999 5.91 -49.02 -19.92
C TYR A 999 6.25 -47.78 -20.75
N VAL A 1000 6.68 -46.67 -20.12
CA VAL A 1000 7.16 -45.48 -20.86
C VAL A 1000 8.42 -45.79 -21.66
N THR A 1001 9.36 -46.56 -21.10
CA THR A 1001 10.60 -46.93 -21.81
C THR A 1001 10.28 -47.78 -23.04
N ARG A 1002 9.33 -48.71 -22.92
CA ARG A 1002 8.85 -49.52 -24.04
C ARG A 1002 8.13 -48.68 -25.10
N ALA A 1003 7.31 -47.71 -24.69
CA ALA A 1003 6.72 -46.75 -25.64
C ALA A 1003 7.81 -45.90 -26.32
N GLN A 1004 8.83 -45.46 -25.58
CA GLN A 1004 9.93 -44.65 -26.08
C GLN A 1004 10.82 -45.37 -27.09
N SER A 1005 10.97 -46.70 -26.98
CA SER A 1005 11.65 -47.48 -28.02
C SER A 1005 10.87 -47.58 -29.33
N ILE A 1006 9.55 -47.35 -29.31
CA ILE A 1006 8.69 -47.41 -30.50
C ILE A 1006 8.63 -46.05 -31.19
N ASP A 1007 8.35 -44.97 -30.46
CA ASP A 1007 8.41 -43.59 -30.97
C ASP A 1007 9.06 -42.65 -29.94
N PRO A 1008 10.37 -42.39 -30.08
CA PRO A 1008 11.13 -41.51 -29.18
C PRO A 1008 10.72 -40.04 -29.27
N THR A 1009 10.05 -39.62 -30.34
CA THR A 1009 9.74 -38.21 -30.63
C THR A 1009 8.35 -37.80 -30.15
N ASN A 1010 7.55 -38.76 -29.68
CA ASN A 1010 6.18 -38.50 -29.25
C ASN A 1010 6.13 -37.58 -28.02
N LYS A 1011 5.42 -36.46 -28.15
CA LYS A 1011 5.29 -35.45 -27.09
C LYS A 1011 4.76 -36.02 -25.76
N ASN A 1012 3.85 -37.00 -25.81
CA ASN A 1012 3.26 -37.58 -24.60
C ASN A 1012 4.26 -38.49 -23.88
N VAL A 1013 5.07 -39.26 -24.62
CA VAL A 1013 6.12 -40.12 -24.07
C VAL A 1013 7.24 -39.29 -23.43
N VAL A 1014 7.73 -38.25 -24.12
CA VAL A 1014 8.76 -37.33 -23.59
C VAL A 1014 8.25 -36.62 -22.33
N LYS A 1015 6.98 -36.21 -22.32
CA LYS A 1015 6.36 -35.57 -21.14
C LYS A 1015 6.27 -36.53 -19.96
N LEU A 1016 5.79 -37.76 -20.18
CA LEU A 1016 5.67 -38.77 -19.13
C LEU A 1016 7.04 -39.22 -18.59
N SER A 1017 8.03 -39.39 -19.47
CA SER A 1017 9.41 -39.72 -19.09
C SER A 1017 10.02 -38.67 -18.16
N LYS A 1018 9.96 -37.37 -18.51
CA LYS A 1018 10.43 -36.27 -17.64
C LYS A 1018 9.70 -36.21 -16.29
N LEU A 1019 8.39 -36.47 -16.28
CA LEU A 1019 7.61 -36.48 -15.04
C LEU A 1019 8.04 -37.63 -14.11
N LEU A 1020 8.39 -38.78 -14.67
CA LEU A 1020 8.86 -39.94 -13.91
C LEU A 1020 10.31 -39.77 -13.44
N GLU A 1021 11.21 -39.20 -14.26
CA GLU A 1021 12.61 -38.88 -13.86
C GLU A 1021 12.68 -37.91 -12.67
N LYS A 1022 11.79 -36.90 -12.64
CA LYS A 1022 11.72 -35.95 -11.53
C LYS A 1022 11.22 -36.63 -10.24
N ALA A 1023 10.30 -37.59 -10.37
CA ALA A 1023 9.75 -38.34 -9.24
C ALA A 1023 10.78 -39.30 -8.62
N THR A 1024 11.67 -39.89 -9.43
CA THR A 1024 12.78 -40.73 -8.93
C THR A 1024 13.96 -39.94 -8.38
N SER A 1025 14.18 -38.67 -8.78
CA SER A 1025 15.25 -37.82 -8.20
C SER A 1025 14.95 -37.24 -6.80
N LEU A 1026 13.73 -37.43 -6.30
CA LEU A 1026 13.24 -36.91 -5.01
C LEU A 1026 13.09 -38.00 -3.93
N ASN A 1027 13.38 -39.26 -4.28
CA ASN A 1027 13.62 -40.37 -3.36
C ASN A 1027 15.12 -40.70 -3.36
#